data_AF-A0A7L9S457-F1
#
_entry.id   AF-A0A7L9S457-F1
#
_cell.length_a   1.000
_cell.length_b   1.000
_cell.length_c   1.000
_cell.angle_alpha   90.00
_cell.angle_beta   90.00
_cell.angle_gamma   90.00
#
_symmetry.space_group_name_H-M   'P 1'
#
loop_
_entity.id
_entity.type
_entity.pdbx_description
1 polymer ?
#
loop_
_entity_poly.entity_id
_entity_poly.type
_entity_poly.pdbx_seq_one_letter_code
_entity_poly.pdbx_strand_id
1 'polypeptide(L)'
;MSHRIMLVPAGFGVGLSSIALGAVHACQQRGVKVSYFKPISQPARNTRTPKKESKNSYSLPLSYVEEKMADGDQEVVLEQIIENISQLEKEHDVIIIEGLIPTTRQPYAGRINRDVAKALSADIVIVASPDQDSLIEFEDRIEVSAETYGGLKNKRVIGCIINKINAPDKDEFGLLPKDSVIESPWAPEDFQELAIFNKSHFSLLGVVPWELDLIAPRVVDIANYLDAKVIHQGDLLHRRIRSVTFCARTVANLVSHLMPGRLIVTPGDRVDIIIATCLSALNGTKVGALLLTNGFEPNEQVSKLCQQALETGLPILSVPWDTWQTSRHIMNFNPEIPEDDLQRQEKVKVFVADHLASDWLEKLSSEATSINTLSPPAFRHKLTEMARQADKLIVLPEGTDVRTIKAAAICAERKIARCQLLGNKEEILRIAEQQGITLPAGILITEPEHIIENYVSPMVELRKHKGLTDVVARQELQDNVVLGTMMLQLGQVDGLVSGAVNTTANTIRPALQLIKTKPGSSLVSSVFFMLLPDQVLVYGDCAINPDPNAEQLADIAIQSADSAIRFGIDAKVAMISYSTGSSGSGADVEKVTKATEIAKAKRPDLLIDGPLQYDAAIMENVARSKAPNSPVAGKATVFIFPDLNTGNTTYKAVQRSADLISIGPMLQGMNKPVNDLSRGALVDDIVYTIALTAIQALD
;
A
#
# COMPACT_ATOMS: atom_id res chain seq x y z
N MET A 1 -3.22 -7.72 13.05
CA MET A 1 -3.30 -6.64 12.04
C MET A 1 -4.67 -6.72 11.42
N SER A 2 -5.24 -5.58 11.04
CA SER A 2 -6.57 -5.52 10.42
C SER A 2 -6.58 -6.29 9.11
N HIS A 3 -7.71 -6.91 8.78
CA HIS A 3 -7.92 -7.53 7.48
C HIS A 3 -8.13 -6.43 6.42
N ARG A 4 -7.32 -6.43 5.36
CA ARG A 4 -7.27 -5.36 4.35
C ARG A 4 -7.92 -5.85 3.06
N ILE A 5 -8.99 -5.19 2.63
CA ILE A 5 -9.71 -5.54 1.39
C ILE A 5 -9.64 -4.34 0.45
N MET A 6 -9.04 -4.52 -0.72
CA MET A 6 -8.97 -3.50 -1.75
C MET A 6 -9.97 -3.75 -2.86
N LEU A 7 -10.89 -2.80 -3.02
CA LEU A 7 -11.84 -2.76 -4.13
C LEU A 7 -11.13 -2.15 -5.34
N VAL A 8 -11.06 -2.87 -6.45
CA VAL A 8 -10.44 -2.42 -7.70
C VAL A 8 -11.44 -2.43 -8.86
N PRO A 9 -11.46 -1.42 -9.73
CA PRO A 9 -12.43 -1.35 -10.82
C PRO A 9 -11.99 -2.19 -12.03
N ALA A 10 -12.93 -2.92 -12.65
CA ALA A 10 -12.74 -3.61 -13.93
C ALA A 10 -12.97 -2.71 -15.17
N GLY A 11 -13.22 -1.41 -14.96
CA GLY A 11 -13.55 -0.49 -16.04
C GLY A 11 -13.98 0.90 -15.56
N PHE A 12 -14.48 1.71 -16.49
CA PHE A 12 -14.95 3.06 -16.21
C PHE A 12 -16.35 3.06 -15.59
N GLY A 13 -16.56 3.91 -14.58
CA GLY A 13 -17.92 4.17 -14.09
C GLY A 13 -18.60 2.98 -13.40
N VAL A 14 -17.84 1.98 -12.94
CA VAL A 14 -18.33 0.79 -12.23
C VAL A 14 -18.96 1.09 -10.86
N GLY A 15 -18.86 2.34 -10.37
CA GLY A 15 -19.45 2.74 -9.09
C GLY A 15 -18.64 2.29 -7.87
N LEU A 16 -17.30 2.31 -7.98
CA LEU A 16 -16.38 1.81 -6.95
C LEU A 16 -16.64 2.41 -5.56
N SER A 17 -16.81 3.73 -5.47
CA SER A 17 -17.07 4.42 -4.19
C SER A 17 -18.42 4.03 -3.57
N SER A 18 -19.44 3.77 -4.39
CA SER A 18 -20.73 3.26 -3.91
C SER A 18 -20.58 1.88 -3.27
N ILE A 19 -19.81 0.99 -3.92
CA ILE A 19 -19.51 -0.34 -3.38
C ILE A 19 -18.69 -0.24 -2.10
N ALA A 20 -17.68 0.64 -2.04
CA ALA A 20 -16.88 0.85 -0.84
C ALA A 20 -17.74 1.31 0.36
N LEU A 21 -18.62 2.29 0.15
CA LEU A 21 -19.53 2.78 1.19
C LEU A 21 -20.49 1.69 1.67
N GLY A 22 -21.07 0.91 0.74
CA GLY A 22 -21.95 -0.21 1.07
C GLY A 22 -21.24 -1.33 1.83
N ALA A 23 -20.03 -1.71 1.42
CA ALA A 23 -19.23 -2.73 2.11
C ALA A 23 -18.89 -2.32 3.54
N VAL A 24 -18.51 -1.05 3.75
CA VAL A 24 -18.28 -0.49 5.08
C VAL A 24 -19.56 -0.55 5.92
N HIS A 25 -20.70 -0.11 5.38
CA HIS A 25 -21.98 -0.16 6.10
C HIS A 25 -22.40 -1.60 6.45
N ALA A 26 -22.24 -2.54 5.52
CA ALA A 26 -22.57 -3.95 5.72
C ALA A 26 -21.72 -4.60 6.84
N CYS A 27 -20.45 -4.19 6.96
CA CYS A 27 -19.57 -4.60 8.06
C CYS A 27 -20.02 -3.96 9.39
N GLN A 28 -20.38 -2.67 9.40
CA GLN A 28 -20.85 -1.97 10.59
C GLN A 28 -22.14 -2.57 11.16
N GLN A 29 -23.10 -2.93 10.31
CA GLN A 29 -24.35 -3.59 10.71
C GLN A 29 -24.12 -4.94 11.42
N ARG A 30 -23.02 -5.62 11.10
CA ARG A 30 -22.60 -6.89 11.73
C ARG A 30 -21.71 -6.68 12.95
N GLY A 31 -21.47 -5.44 13.37
CA GLY A 31 -20.65 -5.10 14.54
C GLY A 31 -19.14 -5.21 14.32
N VAL A 32 -18.69 -5.33 13.06
CA VAL A 32 -17.26 -5.35 12.73
C VAL A 32 -16.71 -3.92 12.82
N LYS A 33 -15.58 -3.74 13.52
CA LYS A 33 -14.88 -2.44 13.53
C LYS A 33 -14.20 -2.22 12.19
N VAL A 34 -14.87 -1.50 11.29
CA VAL A 34 -14.40 -1.26 9.93
C VAL A 34 -14.04 0.19 9.70
N SER A 35 -12.98 0.42 8.93
CA SER A 35 -12.60 1.74 8.42
C SER A 35 -12.62 1.79 6.89
N TYR A 36 -12.85 2.98 6.35
CA TYR A 36 -12.73 3.29 4.93
C TYR A 36 -11.40 4.00 4.68
N PHE A 37 -10.64 3.54 3.70
CA PHE A 37 -9.38 4.14 3.32
C PHE A 37 -9.29 4.36 1.81
N LYS A 38 -8.96 5.57 1.38
CA LYS A 38 -8.66 5.88 -0.01
C LYS A 38 -7.20 6.31 -0.11
N PRO A 39 -6.28 5.45 -0.61
CA PRO A 39 -4.85 5.74 -0.59
C PRO A 39 -4.47 7.00 -1.36
N ILE A 40 -5.13 7.22 -2.50
CA ILE A 40 -4.85 8.32 -3.43
C ILE A 40 -6.13 9.11 -3.69
N SER A 41 -6.12 10.41 -3.39
CA SER A 41 -7.23 11.30 -3.70
C SER A 41 -7.27 11.60 -5.19
N GLN A 42 -8.47 11.59 -5.78
CA GLN A 42 -8.70 12.02 -7.16
C GLN A 42 -9.58 13.27 -7.14
N PRO A 43 -9.30 14.27 -7.99
CA PRO A 43 -10.17 15.44 -8.08
C PRO A 43 -11.57 15.03 -8.55
N ALA A 44 -12.58 15.68 -7.97
CA ALA A 44 -13.98 15.44 -8.36
C ALA A 44 -14.17 15.72 -9.85
N ARG A 45 -14.83 14.80 -10.55
CA ARG A 45 -15.00 14.88 -12.02
C ARG A 45 -15.98 15.98 -12.45
N ASN A 46 -16.77 16.54 -11.51
CA ASN A 46 -17.74 17.60 -11.76
C ASN A 46 -17.24 19.02 -11.48
N THR A 47 -15.93 19.22 -11.29
CA THR A 47 -15.36 20.54 -11.06
C THR A 47 -14.66 21.06 -12.32
N ARG A 48 -15.21 22.12 -12.93
CA ARG A 48 -14.57 22.83 -14.05
C ARG A 48 -13.39 23.70 -13.61
N THR A 49 -13.43 24.18 -12.36
CA THR A 49 -12.33 24.86 -11.67
C THR A 49 -11.75 23.89 -10.65
N PRO A 50 -10.43 23.64 -10.62
CA PRO A 50 -9.83 22.78 -9.59
C PRO A 50 -10.07 23.42 -8.22
N LYS A 51 -11.10 22.94 -7.50
CA LYS A 51 -11.25 23.25 -6.09
C LYS A 51 -10.18 22.46 -5.32
N LYS A 52 -9.69 23.06 -4.22
CA LYS A 52 -8.79 22.39 -3.28
C LYS A 52 -9.37 21.03 -2.92
N GLU A 53 -8.55 19.99 -3.08
CA GLU A 53 -8.92 18.61 -2.75
C GLU A 53 -9.46 18.53 -1.32
N SER A 54 -10.48 17.68 -1.14
CA SER A 54 -11.02 17.30 0.15
C SER A 54 -9.88 16.80 1.04
N LYS A 55 -9.71 17.44 2.20
CA LYS A 55 -8.68 17.12 3.19
C LYS A 55 -9.06 15.84 3.93
N ASN A 56 -8.98 14.70 3.25
CA ASN A 56 -8.85 13.45 3.98
C ASN A 56 -7.38 13.32 4.40
N SER A 57 -7.10 13.37 5.71
CA SER A 57 -5.73 13.50 6.24
C SER A 57 -4.79 12.35 5.89
N TYR A 58 -5.34 11.23 5.41
CA TYR A 58 -4.62 9.99 5.14
C TYR A 58 -4.44 9.70 3.64
N SER A 59 -4.99 10.52 2.74
CA SER A 59 -4.89 10.31 1.30
C SER A 59 -3.74 11.13 0.70
N LEU A 60 -3.03 10.56 -0.27
CA LEU A 60 -2.03 11.28 -1.06
C LEU A 60 -2.67 11.94 -2.29
N PRO A 61 -2.39 13.22 -2.58
CA PRO A 61 -2.83 13.87 -3.80
C PRO A 61 -2.34 13.12 -5.04
N LEU A 62 -3.21 12.90 -6.04
CA LEU A 62 -2.82 12.25 -7.29
C LEU A 62 -1.64 12.97 -7.97
N SER A 63 -1.60 14.30 -7.92
CA SER A 63 -0.50 15.08 -8.50
C SER A 63 0.86 14.76 -7.86
N TYR A 64 0.89 14.53 -6.55
CA TYR A 64 2.11 14.14 -5.82
C TYR A 64 2.55 12.73 -6.22
N VAL A 65 1.60 11.81 -6.37
CA VAL A 65 1.89 10.45 -6.83
C VAL A 65 2.43 10.46 -8.25
N GLU A 66 1.84 11.24 -9.16
CA GLU A 66 2.29 11.38 -10.55
C GLU A 66 3.73 11.95 -10.61
N GLU A 67 4.02 12.99 -9.82
CA GLU A 67 5.37 13.57 -9.71
C GLU A 67 6.40 12.52 -9.25
N LYS A 68 6.13 11.83 -8.14
CA LYS A 68 7.05 10.83 -7.60
C LYS A 68 7.24 9.61 -8.50
N MET A 69 6.19 9.21 -9.23
CA MET A 69 6.33 8.15 -10.22
C MET A 69 7.16 8.57 -11.42
N ALA A 70 7.09 9.84 -11.84
CA ALA A 70 7.92 10.38 -12.92
C ALA A 70 9.41 10.41 -12.53
N ASP A 71 9.70 10.68 -11.24
CA ASP A 71 11.07 10.70 -10.69
C ASP A 71 11.65 9.29 -10.44
N GLY A 72 10.84 8.24 -10.55
CA GLY A 72 11.25 6.86 -10.20
C GLY A 72 11.15 6.54 -8.71
N ASP A 73 10.66 7.46 -7.88
CA ASP A 73 10.50 7.35 -6.43
C ASP A 73 9.21 6.61 -6.02
N GLN A 74 8.80 5.59 -6.78
CA GLN A 74 7.55 4.87 -6.54
C GLN A 74 7.49 4.25 -5.13
N GLU A 75 8.63 3.77 -4.62
CA GLU A 75 8.70 3.16 -3.29
C GLU A 75 8.35 4.12 -2.16
N VAL A 76 8.74 5.40 -2.29
CA VAL A 76 8.43 6.45 -1.31
C VAL A 76 6.92 6.66 -1.19
N VAL A 77 6.21 6.64 -2.32
CA VAL A 77 4.74 6.74 -2.33
C VAL A 77 4.11 5.56 -1.60
N LEU A 78 4.59 4.34 -1.85
CA LEU A 78 4.05 3.13 -1.22
C LEU A 78 4.32 3.09 0.29
N GLU A 79 5.51 3.52 0.73
CA GLU A 79 5.85 3.65 2.15
C GLU A 79 4.93 4.65 2.86
N GLN A 80 4.66 5.80 2.24
CA GLN A 80 3.76 6.79 2.81
C GLN A 80 2.30 6.29 2.89
N ILE A 81 1.83 5.54 1.90
CA ILE A 81 0.51 4.89 1.94
C ILE A 81 0.41 3.90 3.12
N ILE A 82 1.48 3.14 3.36
CA ILE A 82 1.57 2.21 4.50
C ILE A 82 1.59 2.94 5.83
N GLU A 83 2.33 4.05 5.93
CA GLU A 83 2.33 4.89 7.13
C GLU A 83 0.91 5.37 7.43
N ASN A 84 0.20 5.88 6.42
CA ASN A 84 -1.16 6.42 6.57
C ASN A 84 -2.18 5.36 7.01
N ILE A 85 -2.15 4.16 6.40
CA ILE A 85 -3.07 3.08 6.80
C ILE A 85 -2.74 2.51 8.18
N SER A 86 -1.46 2.44 8.57
CA SER A 86 -1.04 1.89 9.86
C SER A 86 -1.62 2.65 11.06
N GLN A 87 -1.94 3.93 10.87
CA GLN A 87 -2.63 4.73 11.88
C GLN A 87 -4.08 4.29 12.08
N LEU A 88 -4.75 3.82 11.02
CA LEU A 88 -6.12 3.30 11.05
C LEU A 88 -6.20 1.88 11.62
N GLU A 89 -5.15 1.08 11.42
CA GLU A 89 -5.11 -0.34 11.85
C GLU A 89 -5.14 -0.54 13.37
N LYS A 90 -4.76 0.47 14.15
CA LYS A 90 -4.73 0.35 15.62
C LYS A 90 -6.13 0.25 16.23
N GLU A 91 -7.16 0.69 15.52
CA GLU A 91 -8.52 0.86 16.05
C GLU A 91 -9.58 -0.01 15.35
N HIS A 92 -9.23 -0.63 14.21
CA HIS A 92 -10.17 -1.32 13.33
C HIS A 92 -9.73 -2.75 13.02
N ASP A 93 -10.70 -3.65 12.90
CA ASP A 93 -10.47 -5.07 12.57
C ASP A 93 -10.43 -5.28 11.05
N VAL A 94 -11.16 -4.46 10.28
CA VAL A 94 -11.23 -4.52 8.82
C VAL A 94 -11.00 -3.14 8.22
N ILE A 95 -10.26 -3.06 7.10
CA ILE A 95 -10.10 -1.83 6.33
C ILE A 95 -10.54 -2.08 4.88
N ILE A 96 -11.57 -1.34 4.45
CA ILE A 96 -12.02 -1.31 3.06
C ILE A 96 -11.26 -0.21 2.33
N ILE A 97 -10.47 -0.62 1.34
CA ILE A 97 -9.56 0.23 0.58
C ILE A 97 -10.18 0.50 -0.79
N GLU A 98 -10.43 1.76 -1.12
CA GLU A 98 -10.90 2.16 -2.46
C GLU A 98 -9.70 2.40 -3.40
N GLY A 99 -9.59 1.59 -4.45
CA GLY A 99 -8.58 1.78 -5.49
C GLY A 99 -8.78 3.04 -6.33
N LEU A 100 -7.73 3.41 -7.05
CA LEU A 100 -7.73 4.49 -8.03
C LEU A 100 -8.69 4.14 -9.19
N ILE A 101 -9.60 5.06 -9.51
CA ILE A 101 -10.58 4.87 -10.58
C ILE A 101 -9.94 5.27 -11.91
N PRO A 102 -9.86 4.39 -12.93
CA PRO A 102 -9.30 4.75 -14.22
C PRO A 102 -10.11 5.88 -14.86
N THR A 103 -9.41 6.77 -15.57
CA THR A 103 -10.01 7.75 -16.51
C THR A 103 -9.28 7.68 -17.85
N THR A 104 -9.81 8.36 -18.87
CA THR A 104 -9.09 8.59 -20.14
C THR A 104 -7.77 9.35 -19.96
N ARG A 105 -7.57 10.04 -18.81
CA ARG A 105 -6.32 10.72 -18.45
C ARG A 105 -5.38 9.85 -17.62
N GLN A 106 -5.89 8.79 -16.97
CA GLN A 106 -5.13 7.90 -16.09
C GLN A 106 -5.20 6.44 -16.54
N PRO A 107 -4.66 6.10 -17.73
CA PRO A 107 -4.64 4.70 -18.20
C PRO A 107 -3.77 3.80 -17.31
N TYR A 108 -2.85 4.39 -16.52
CA TYR A 108 -1.94 3.68 -15.62
C TYR A 108 -2.57 3.27 -14.27
N ALA A 109 -3.86 3.58 -14.03
CA ALA A 109 -4.49 3.35 -12.72
C ALA A 109 -4.46 1.87 -12.27
N GLY A 110 -4.62 0.92 -13.20
CA GLY A 110 -4.53 -0.51 -12.89
C GLY A 110 -3.15 -0.92 -12.34
N ARG A 111 -2.07 -0.36 -12.90
CA ARG A 111 -0.71 -0.58 -12.40
C ARG A 111 -0.55 -0.04 -10.98
N ILE A 112 -1.00 1.19 -10.72
CA ILE A 112 -0.92 1.79 -9.38
C ILE A 112 -1.73 0.96 -8.37
N ASN A 113 -2.95 0.55 -8.74
CA ASN A 113 -3.78 -0.27 -7.87
C ASN A 113 -3.10 -1.59 -7.52
N ARG A 114 -2.47 -2.27 -8.48
CA ARG A 114 -1.73 -3.50 -8.23
C ARG A 114 -0.57 -3.28 -7.27
N ASP A 115 0.21 -2.22 -7.49
CA ASP A 115 1.40 -1.94 -6.69
C ASP A 115 1.00 -1.56 -5.25
N VAL A 116 -0.11 -0.81 -5.07
CA VAL A 116 -0.71 -0.51 -3.76
C VAL A 116 -1.27 -1.76 -3.09
N ALA A 117 -2.06 -2.59 -3.80
CA ALA A 117 -2.63 -3.82 -3.25
C ALA A 117 -1.54 -4.76 -2.72
N LYS A 118 -0.45 -4.89 -3.48
CA LYS A 118 0.72 -5.69 -3.11
C LYS A 118 1.47 -5.11 -1.92
N ALA A 119 1.73 -3.80 -1.91
CA ALA A 119 2.37 -3.12 -0.79
C ALA A 119 1.55 -3.26 0.51
N LEU A 120 0.23 -3.20 0.40
CA LEU A 120 -0.70 -3.37 1.51
C LEU A 120 -0.99 -4.84 1.84
N SER A 121 -0.50 -5.81 1.05
CA SER A 121 -0.88 -7.22 1.20
C SER A 121 -2.41 -7.38 1.36
N ALA A 122 -3.16 -6.63 0.56
CA ALA A 122 -4.62 -6.59 0.63
C ALA A 122 -5.22 -7.70 -0.23
N ASP A 123 -6.36 -8.23 0.21
CA ASP A 123 -7.19 -9.09 -0.61
C ASP A 123 -8.00 -8.24 -1.58
N ILE A 124 -8.11 -8.69 -2.81
CA ILE A 124 -8.55 -7.91 -3.97
C ILE A 124 -9.94 -8.36 -4.37
N VAL A 125 -10.86 -7.40 -4.39
CA VAL A 125 -12.22 -7.57 -4.90
C VAL A 125 -12.37 -6.72 -6.15
N ILE A 126 -12.68 -7.37 -7.26
CA ILE A 126 -12.94 -6.69 -8.52
C ILE A 126 -14.36 -6.14 -8.49
N VAL A 127 -14.54 -4.88 -8.88
CA VAL A 127 -15.86 -4.26 -9.04
C VAL A 127 -16.10 -4.02 -10.52
N ALA A 128 -17.12 -4.66 -11.08
CA ALA A 128 -17.41 -4.65 -12.50
C ALA A 128 -18.85 -4.22 -12.78
N SER A 129 -19.07 -3.60 -13.93
CA SER A 129 -20.40 -3.27 -14.47
C SER A 129 -20.54 -4.04 -15.78
N PRO A 130 -21.67 -4.74 -16.06
CA PRO A 130 -21.85 -5.42 -17.34
C PRO A 130 -21.90 -4.45 -18.53
N ASP A 131 -22.46 -3.26 -18.32
CA ASP A 131 -22.74 -2.30 -19.39
C ASP A 131 -23.53 -2.95 -20.54
N GLN A 132 -22.99 -3.04 -21.75
CA GLN A 132 -23.63 -3.66 -22.92
C GLN A 132 -22.97 -4.97 -23.35
N ASP A 133 -22.07 -5.52 -22.53
CA ASP A 133 -21.36 -6.75 -22.84
C ASP A 133 -22.32 -7.96 -22.82
N SER A 134 -22.10 -8.90 -23.74
CA SER A 134 -22.64 -10.25 -23.55
C SER A 134 -22.03 -10.90 -22.30
N LEU A 135 -22.70 -11.93 -21.75
CA LEU A 135 -22.20 -12.64 -20.57
C LEU A 135 -20.76 -13.16 -20.74
N ILE A 136 -20.40 -13.58 -21.96
CA ILE A 136 -19.06 -14.08 -22.30
C ILE A 136 -18.04 -12.93 -22.31
N GLU A 137 -18.34 -11.82 -23.00
CA GLU A 137 -17.46 -10.65 -23.04
C GLU A 137 -17.24 -10.05 -21.64
N PHE A 138 -18.30 -10.05 -20.83
CA PHE A 138 -18.23 -9.62 -19.44
C PHE A 138 -17.33 -10.53 -18.58
N GLU A 139 -17.45 -11.85 -18.74
CA GLU A 139 -16.59 -12.84 -18.09
C GLU A 139 -15.12 -12.64 -18.48
N ASP A 140 -14.84 -12.52 -19.78
CA ASP A 140 -13.48 -12.27 -20.31
C ASP A 140 -12.90 -10.96 -19.74
N ARG A 141 -13.70 -9.89 -19.63
CA ARG A 141 -13.25 -8.61 -19.06
C ARG A 141 -12.86 -8.73 -17.58
N ILE A 142 -13.59 -9.52 -16.79
CA ILE A 142 -13.25 -9.78 -15.39
C ILE A 142 -11.93 -10.57 -15.33
N GLU A 143 -11.75 -11.60 -16.16
CA GLU A 143 -10.53 -12.40 -16.20
C GLU A 143 -9.30 -11.56 -16.58
N VAL A 144 -9.42 -10.72 -17.62
CA VAL A 144 -8.37 -9.76 -18.01
C VAL A 144 -8.05 -8.77 -16.89
N SER A 145 -9.08 -8.31 -16.18
CA SER A 145 -8.88 -7.43 -15.02
C SER A 145 -8.14 -8.15 -13.89
N ALA A 146 -8.45 -9.42 -13.63
CA ALA A 146 -7.78 -10.26 -12.63
C ALA A 146 -6.31 -10.53 -12.99
N GLU A 147 -5.96 -10.69 -14.27
CA GLU A 147 -4.58 -10.89 -14.74
C GLU A 147 -3.66 -9.72 -14.35
N THR A 148 -4.19 -8.49 -14.29
CA THR A 148 -3.43 -7.34 -13.78
C THR A 148 -2.93 -7.58 -12.34
N TYR A 149 -3.60 -8.42 -11.57
CA TYR A 149 -3.29 -8.72 -10.17
C TYR A 149 -2.75 -10.14 -9.97
N GLY A 150 -2.16 -10.75 -11.00
CA GLY A 150 -1.59 -12.11 -10.94
C GLY A 150 -2.59 -13.23 -11.29
N GLY A 151 -3.74 -12.87 -11.85
CA GLY A 151 -4.73 -13.79 -12.39
C GLY A 151 -5.54 -14.53 -11.34
N LEU A 152 -6.46 -15.38 -11.80
CA LEU A 152 -7.32 -16.21 -10.94
C LEU A 152 -6.57 -17.26 -10.12
N LYS A 153 -5.25 -17.42 -10.34
CA LYS A 153 -4.37 -18.28 -9.54
C LYS A 153 -3.87 -17.59 -8.28
N ASN A 154 -3.87 -16.25 -8.23
CA ASN A 154 -3.46 -15.51 -7.06
C ASN A 154 -4.53 -15.63 -5.97
N LYS A 155 -4.18 -16.28 -4.85
CA LYS A 155 -5.08 -16.50 -3.69
C LYS A 155 -5.64 -15.20 -3.09
N ARG A 156 -4.97 -14.06 -3.31
CA ARG A 156 -5.44 -12.73 -2.85
C ARG A 156 -6.51 -12.12 -3.76
N VAL A 157 -6.72 -12.63 -4.97
CA VAL A 157 -7.84 -12.19 -5.83
C VAL A 157 -9.05 -13.04 -5.47
N ILE A 158 -9.88 -12.53 -4.56
CA ILE A 158 -10.89 -13.33 -3.84
C ILE A 158 -12.27 -13.34 -4.50
N GLY A 159 -12.58 -12.35 -5.34
CA GLY A 159 -13.89 -12.33 -5.99
C GLY A 159 -14.25 -11.06 -6.75
N CYS A 160 -15.50 -11.04 -7.23
CA CYS A 160 -16.10 -9.94 -7.98
C CYS A 160 -17.39 -9.45 -7.32
N ILE A 161 -17.61 -8.14 -7.30
CA ILE A 161 -18.91 -7.52 -7.06
C ILE A 161 -19.39 -6.96 -8.40
N ILE A 162 -20.52 -7.47 -8.88
CA ILE A 162 -21.17 -6.99 -10.10
C ILE A 162 -22.12 -5.87 -9.70
N ASN A 163 -21.87 -4.66 -10.20
CA ASN A 163 -22.64 -3.47 -9.89
C ASN A 163 -23.40 -2.98 -11.13
N LYS A 164 -24.47 -2.22 -10.90
CA LYS A 164 -25.27 -1.56 -11.94
C LYS A 164 -25.84 -2.54 -12.96
N ILE A 165 -26.32 -3.69 -12.50
CA ILE A 165 -26.98 -4.65 -13.40
C ILE A 165 -28.26 -4.03 -13.94
N ASN A 166 -28.52 -4.26 -15.23
CA ASN A 166 -29.63 -3.67 -15.96
C ASN A 166 -29.54 -2.13 -16.05
N ALA A 167 -28.32 -1.58 -16.00
CA ALA A 167 -28.15 -0.16 -16.29
C ALA A 167 -28.53 0.12 -17.77
N PRO A 168 -29.25 1.21 -18.04
CA PRO A 168 -29.57 1.62 -19.40
C PRO A 168 -28.30 1.91 -20.19
N ASP A 169 -28.37 1.78 -21.52
CA ASP A 169 -27.26 2.11 -22.41
C ASP A 169 -26.86 3.59 -22.25
N LYS A 170 -25.65 3.79 -21.73
CA LYS A 170 -25.09 5.12 -21.49
C LYS A 170 -24.74 5.83 -22.80
N ASP A 171 -24.40 5.09 -23.85
CA ASP A 171 -24.06 5.66 -25.14
C ASP A 171 -25.32 6.13 -25.90
N GLU A 172 -26.44 5.42 -25.73
CA GLU A 172 -27.73 5.82 -26.31
C GLU A 172 -28.43 6.93 -25.51
N PHE A 173 -28.45 6.84 -24.18
CA PHE A 173 -29.30 7.70 -23.33
C PHE A 173 -28.52 8.72 -22.48
N GLY A 174 -27.20 8.63 -22.41
CA GLY A 174 -26.38 9.45 -21.52
C GLY A 174 -26.61 9.11 -20.05
N LEU A 175 -26.65 10.15 -19.20
CA LEU A 175 -26.66 10.01 -17.74
C LEU A 175 -27.99 9.61 -17.12
N LEU A 176 -29.09 10.00 -17.75
CA LEU A 176 -30.43 9.87 -17.20
C LEU A 176 -31.35 9.31 -18.29
N PRO A 177 -31.75 8.04 -18.20
CA PRO A 177 -32.55 7.39 -19.23
C PRO A 177 -33.94 8.03 -19.36
N LYS A 178 -34.63 7.69 -20.45
CA LYS A 178 -36.06 8.01 -20.60
C LYS A 178 -36.87 7.06 -19.72
N ASP A 179 -37.99 7.56 -19.18
CA ASP A 179 -38.84 6.83 -18.23
C ASP A 179 -39.33 5.46 -18.76
N SER A 180 -39.45 5.29 -20.08
CA SER A 180 -39.93 4.07 -20.74
C SER A 180 -38.89 2.94 -20.89
N VAL A 181 -37.63 3.18 -20.53
CA VAL A 181 -36.49 2.24 -20.76
C VAL A 181 -36.11 1.46 -19.50
N ILE A 182 -36.75 1.75 -18.36
CA ILE A 182 -36.36 1.24 -17.03
C ILE A 182 -36.84 -0.22 -16.79
N GLU A 183 -37.67 -0.78 -17.67
CA GLU A 183 -38.37 -2.07 -17.45
C GLU A 183 -37.88 -3.22 -18.35
N SER A 184 -36.58 -3.30 -18.66
CA SER A 184 -36.05 -4.55 -19.22
C SER A 184 -35.96 -5.61 -18.12
N PRO A 185 -36.64 -6.76 -18.24
CA PRO A 185 -36.51 -7.84 -17.26
C PRO A 185 -35.12 -8.46 -17.35
N TRP A 186 -34.48 -8.67 -16.19
CA TRP A 186 -33.21 -9.37 -16.06
C TRP A 186 -33.32 -10.40 -14.93
N ALA A 187 -32.55 -11.49 -15.04
CA ALA A 187 -32.52 -12.57 -14.06
C ALA A 187 -31.16 -12.54 -13.32
N PRO A 188 -31.14 -12.43 -11.98
CA PRO A 188 -29.90 -12.51 -11.21
C PRO A 188 -29.12 -13.81 -11.43
N GLU A 189 -29.82 -14.89 -11.76
CA GLU A 189 -29.27 -16.23 -11.98
C GLU A 189 -28.23 -16.25 -13.13
N ASP A 190 -28.46 -15.47 -14.20
CA ASP A 190 -27.58 -15.42 -15.38
C ASP A 190 -26.14 -15.01 -15.03
N PHE A 191 -25.98 -14.13 -14.04
CA PHE A 191 -24.68 -13.65 -13.57
C PHE A 191 -24.08 -14.53 -12.47
N GLN A 192 -24.93 -15.22 -11.70
CA GLN A 192 -24.49 -16.15 -10.66
C GLN A 192 -23.88 -17.43 -11.25
N GLU A 193 -24.36 -17.86 -12.42
CA GLU A 193 -23.94 -19.09 -13.09
C GLU A 193 -22.69 -18.93 -13.99
N LEU A 194 -22.10 -17.73 -14.07
CA LEU A 194 -20.89 -17.49 -14.88
C LEU A 194 -19.77 -18.46 -14.50
N ALA A 195 -19.09 -19.00 -15.51
CA ALA A 195 -18.19 -20.13 -15.33
C ALA A 195 -16.94 -19.77 -14.52
N ILE A 196 -16.52 -18.50 -14.54
CA ILE A 196 -15.42 -17.94 -13.76
C ILE A 196 -15.55 -18.19 -12.24
N PHE A 197 -16.78 -18.17 -11.71
CA PHE A 197 -17.05 -18.36 -10.29
C PHE A 197 -17.02 -19.83 -9.85
N ASN A 198 -17.09 -20.77 -10.81
CA ASN A 198 -17.08 -22.21 -10.55
C ASN A 198 -15.70 -22.86 -10.65
N LYS A 199 -14.71 -22.17 -11.23
CA LYS A 199 -13.40 -22.75 -11.60
C LYS A 199 -12.28 -22.53 -10.59
N SER A 200 -12.42 -21.62 -9.62
CA SER A 200 -11.30 -21.14 -8.80
C SER A 200 -11.73 -20.71 -7.38
N HIS A 201 -10.79 -20.21 -6.57
CA HIS A 201 -11.09 -19.55 -5.28
C HIS A 201 -11.72 -18.16 -5.44
N PHE A 202 -12.08 -17.76 -6.66
CA PHE A 202 -12.71 -16.49 -7.00
C PHE A 202 -14.24 -16.62 -6.92
N SER A 203 -14.87 -15.92 -5.97
CA SER A 203 -16.31 -16.00 -5.73
C SER A 203 -17.08 -14.75 -6.19
N LEU A 204 -18.37 -14.90 -6.42
CA LEU A 204 -19.28 -13.77 -6.59
C LEU A 204 -19.65 -13.21 -5.21
N LEU A 205 -19.26 -11.96 -4.93
CA LEU A 205 -19.34 -11.34 -3.60
C LEU A 205 -20.52 -10.36 -3.48
N GLY A 206 -21.23 -10.09 -4.57
CA GLY A 206 -22.40 -9.23 -4.57
C GLY A 206 -22.91 -8.95 -5.97
N VAL A 207 -24.23 -8.71 -6.06
CA VAL A 207 -24.97 -8.48 -7.30
C VAL A 207 -25.89 -7.29 -7.05
N VAL A 208 -25.45 -6.10 -7.44
CA VAL A 208 -26.13 -4.84 -7.13
C VAL A 208 -26.88 -4.34 -8.38
N PRO A 209 -28.22 -4.26 -8.34
CA PRO A 209 -29.01 -3.71 -9.44
C PRO A 209 -28.75 -2.23 -9.64
N TRP A 210 -29.00 -1.76 -10.87
CA TRP A 210 -29.07 -0.34 -11.15
C TRP A 210 -30.40 0.25 -10.64
N GLU A 211 -30.32 1.38 -9.95
CA GLU A 211 -31.50 2.13 -9.51
C GLU A 211 -31.30 3.64 -9.75
N LEU A 212 -32.29 4.28 -10.37
CA LEU A 212 -32.20 5.68 -10.80
C LEU A 212 -31.97 6.65 -9.62
N ASP A 213 -32.63 6.43 -8.49
CA ASP A 213 -32.55 7.32 -7.34
C ASP A 213 -31.18 7.32 -6.65
N LEU A 214 -30.33 6.31 -6.92
CA LEU A 214 -28.96 6.24 -6.42
C LEU A 214 -27.99 7.12 -7.23
N ILE A 215 -28.34 7.46 -8.47
CA ILE A 215 -27.52 8.28 -9.36
C ILE A 215 -28.08 9.68 -9.60
N ALA A 216 -29.35 9.93 -9.26
CA ALA A 216 -30.04 11.20 -9.53
C ALA A 216 -29.37 12.38 -8.78
N PRO A 217 -28.76 13.35 -9.50
CA PRO A 217 -28.13 14.51 -8.88
C PRO A 217 -29.18 15.50 -8.35
N ARG A 218 -28.79 16.33 -7.38
CA ARG A 218 -29.58 17.48 -6.97
C ARG A 218 -29.48 18.58 -8.03
N VAL A 219 -30.47 19.47 -8.09
CA VAL A 219 -30.41 20.64 -8.99
C VAL A 219 -29.17 21.48 -8.71
N VAL A 220 -28.78 21.64 -7.44
CA VAL A 220 -27.55 22.36 -7.05
C VAL A 220 -26.28 21.75 -7.63
N ASP A 221 -26.22 20.41 -7.77
CA ASP A 221 -25.05 19.72 -8.31
C ASP A 221 -24.87 20.06 -9.80
N ILE A 222 -25.99 20.06 -10.54
CA ILE A 222 -26.02 20.48 -11.95
C ILE A 222 -25.71 21.98 -12.08
N ALA A 223 -26.29 22.82 -11.24
CA ALA A 223 -26.06 24.27 -11.25
C ALA A 223 -24.57 24.60 -11.03
N ASN A 224 -23.94 23.96 -10.02
CA ASN A 224 -22.53 24.14 -9.70
C ASN A 224 -21.62 23.63 -10.82
N TYR A 225 -21.92 22.47 -11.41
CA TYR A 225 -21.15 21.94 -12.54
C TYR A 225 -21.19 22.85 -13.77
N LEU A 226 -22.37 23.38 -14.07
CA LEU A 226 -22.61 24.28 -15.19
C LEU A 226 -22.20 25.73 -14.90
N ASP A 227 -21.70 26.06 -13.71
CA ASP A 227 -21.47 27.45 -13.27
C ASP A 227 -22.68 28.35 -13.59
N ALA A 228 -23.88 27.80 -13.36
CA ALA A 228 -25.13 28.41 -13.80
C ALA A 228 -25.51 29.58 -12.90
N LYS A 229 -25.99 30.66 -13.51
CA LYS A 229 -26.61 31.76 -12.78
C LYS A 229 -27.96 31.31 -12.23
N VAL A 230 -28.13 31.38 -10.91
CA VAL A 230 -29.41 31.07 -10.26
C VAL A 230 -30.32 32.29 -10.39
N ILE A 231 -31.32 32.21 -11.27
CA ILE A 231 -32.35 33.27 -11.45
C ILE A 231 -33.36 33.18 -10.30
N HIS A 232 -33.79 31.96 -9.99
CA HIS A 232 -34.69 31.68 -8.87
C HIS A 232 -34.21 30.43 -8.12
N GLN A 233 -34.00 30.57 -6.81
CA GLN A 233 -33.42 29.51 -5.99
C GLN A 233 -34.36 28.29 -5.87
N GLY A 234 -35.64 28.54 -5.56
CA GLY A 234 -36.59 27.45 -5.30
C GLY A 234 -36.03 26.41 -4.31
N ASP A 235 -36.35 25.14 -4.54
CA ASP A 235 -35.84 24.00 -3.75
C ASP A 235 -34.67 23.28 -4.45
N LEU A 236 -33.67 24.06 -4.92
CA LEU A 236 -32.54 23.50 -5.66
C LEU A 236 -31.61 22.58 -4.84
N LEU A 237 -31.67 22.69 -3.50
CA LEU A 237 -30.83 21.88 -2.59
C LEU A 237 -31.34 20.45 -2.42
N HIS A 238 -32.64 20.20 -2.62
CA HIS A 238 -33.23 18.88 -2.38
C HIS A 238 -33.86 18.25 -3.63
N ARG A 239 -34.37 19.06 -4.58
CA ARG A 239 -34.94 18.53 -5.82
C ARG A 239 -33.91 17.74 -6.62
N ARG A 240 -34.33 16.56 -7.10
CA ARG A 240 -33.51 15.62 -7.87
C ARG A 240 -33.85 15.70 -9.34
N ILE A 241 -32.83 15.61 -10.18
CA ILE A 241 -33.00 15.49 -11.63
C ILE A 241 -33.00 14.00 -12.00
N ARG A 242 -34.13 13.51 -12.50
CA ARG A 242 -34.35 12.13 -12.92
C ARG A 242 -34.29 11.94 -14.43
N SER A 243 -34.61 12.98 -15.19
CA SER A 243 -34.49 12.99 -16.66
C SER A 243 -34.30 14.42 -17.18
N VAL A 244 -33.83 14.56 -18.42
CA VAL A 244 -33.59 15.86 -19.08
C VAL A 244 -34.42 15.94 -20.36
N THR A 245 -34.97 17.10 -20.68
CA THR A 245 -35.68 17.34 -21.94
C THR A 245 -35.32 18.68 -22.54
N PHE A 246 -34.86 18.66 -23.79
CA PHE A 246 -34.56 19.85 -24.58
C PHE A 246 -35.81 20.27 -25.37
N CYS A 247 -36.30 21.47 -25.10
CA CYS A 247 -37.58 21.95 -25.61
C CYS A 247 -37.42 22.64 -26.96
N ALA A 248 -37.54 21.86 -28.04
CA ALA A 248 -37.66 22.39 -29.41
C ALA A 248 -39.11 22.50 -29.89
N ARG A 249 -40.07 21.87 -29.19
CA ARG A 249 -41.47 21.74 -29.61
C ARG A 249 -42.34 22.90 -29.08
N THR A 250 -43.55 23.02 -29.62
CA THR A 250 -44.60 23.93 -29.11
C THR A 250 -45.18 23.45 -27.79
N VAL A 251 -45.80 24.34 -27.02
CA VAL A 251 -46.40 24.02 -25.70
C VAL A 251 -47.37 22.82 -25.77
N ALA A 252 -48.20 22.72 -26.83
CA ALA A 252 -49.14 21.61 -27.01
C ALA A 252 -48.46 20.23 -26.98
N ASN A 253 -47.21 20.15 -27.42
CA ASN A 253 -46.41 18.91 -27.46
C ASN A 253 -45.39 18.83 -26.30
N LEU A 254 -45.34 19.83 -25.42
CA LEU A 254 -44.51 19.85 -24.22
C LEU A 254 -45.22 19.25 -23.01
N VAL A 255 -46.56 19.36 -22.93
CA VAL A 255 -47.32 19.02 -21.72
C VAL A 255 -47.04 17.60 -21.23
N SER A 256 -46.96 16.62 -22.14
CA SER A 256 -46.61 15.22 -21.83
C SER A 256 -45.19 15.02 -21.30
N HIS A 257 -44.33 16.03 -21.46
CA HIS A 257 -42.96 16.03 -20.96
C HIS A 257 -42.79 16.79 -19.64
N LEU A 258 -43.78 17.55 -19.16
CA LEU A 258 -43.69 18.25 -17.86
C LEU A 258 -43.97 17.27 -16.72
N MET A 259 -42.96 16.48 -16.35
CA MET A 259 -43.07 15.41 -15.34
C MET A 259 -42.21 15.69 -14.10
N PRO A 260 -42.52 15.08 -12.95
CA PRO A 260 -41.74 15.25 -11.72
C PRO A 260 -40.25 14.91 -11.90
N GLY A 261 -39.37 15.73 -11.33
CA GLY A 261 -37.92 15.52 -11.36
C GLY A 261 -37.26 15.74 -12.72
N ARG A 262 -37.99 16.24 -13.73
CA ARG A 262 -37.39 16.50 -15.05
C ARG A 262 -36.74 17.88 -15.14
N LEU A 263 -35.54 17.94 -15.70
CA LEU A 263 -34.87 19.18 -16.09
C LEU A 263 -35.36 19.63 -17.46
N ILE A 264 -36.06 20.76 -17.49
CA ILE A 264 -36.56 21.37 -18.72
C ILE A 264 -35.52 22.36 -19.23
N VAL A 265 -34.96 22.11 -20.40
CA VAL A 265 -33.95 22.98 -21.04
C VAL A 265 -34.57 23.72 -22.21
N THR A 266 -34.49 25.05 -22.21
CA THR A 266 -35.06 25.89 -23.29
C THR A 266 -34.29 27.21 -23.42
N PRO A 267 -34.26 27.85 -24.60
CA PRO A 267 -33.75 29.22 -24.73
C PRO A 267 -34.51 30.21 -23.83
N GLY A 268 -33.82 31.15 -23.21
CA GLY A 268 -34.46 32.10 -22.26
C GLY A 268 -35.49 33.05 -22.88
N ASP A 269 -35.55 33.15 -24.22
CA ASP A 269 -36.56 33.88 -24.98
C ASP A 269 -37.82 33.05 -25.31
N ARG A 270 -37.84 31.74 -24.99
CA ARG A 270 -39.03 30.87 -25.11
C ARG A 270 -40.00 31.06 -23.94
N VAL A 271 -40.60 32.25 -23.91
CA VAL A 271 -41.58 32.67 -22.89
C VAL A 271 -42.76 31.70 -22.77
N ASP A 272 -43.20 31.12 -23.89
CA ASP A 272 -44.27 30.12 -23.92
C ASP A 272 -43.94 28.87 -23.08
N ILE A 273 -42.70 28.37 -23.15
CA ILE A 273 -42.22 27.21 -22.40
C ILE A 273 -42.04 27.55 -20.92
N ILE A 274 -41.52 28.75 -20.62
CA ILE A 274 -41.37 29.24 -19.24
C ILE A 274 -42.73 29.27 -18.54
N ILE A 275 -43.73 29.91 -19.17
CA ILE A 275 -45.09 30.02 -18.62
C ILE A 275 -45.74 28.64 -18.49
N ALA A 276 -45.62 27.76 -19.49
CA ALA A 276 -46.18 26.42 -19.44
C ALA A 276 -45.58 25.58 -18.29
N THR A 277 -44.28 25.68 -18.07
CA THR A 277 -43.58 25.00 -16.96
C THR A 277 -44.06 25.53 -15.61
N CYS A 278 -44.19 26.85 -15.48
CA CYS A 278 -44.71 27.50 -14.28
C CYS A 278 -46.16 27.10 -13.99
N LEU A 279 -47.02 27.05 -15.01
CA LEU A 279 -48.40 26.59 -14.86
C LEU A 279 -48.47 25.12 -14.42
N SER A 280 -47.61 24.25 -14.95
CA SER A 280 -47.53 22.85 -14.51
C SER A 280 -47.08 22.75 -13.04
N ALA A 281 -46.14 23.59 -12.61
CA ALA A 281 -45.71 23.66 -11.22
C ALA A 281 -46.84 24.13 -10.28
N LEU A 282 -47.64 25.12 -10.68
CA LEU A 282 -48.85 25.55 -9.96
C LEU A 282 -49.90 24.45 -9.83
N ASN A 283 -50.01 23.59 -10.85
CA ASN A 283 -50.88 22.42 -10.82
C ASN A 283 -50.33 21.26 -9.97
N GLY A 284 -49.22 21.47 -9.24
CA GLY A 284 -48.64 20.51 -8.30
C GLY A 284 -47.53 19.64 -8.87
N THR A 285 -47.18 19.78 -10.15
CA THR A 285 -46.08 19.01 -10.76
C THR A 285 -44.74 19.50 -10.23
N LYS A 286 -44.00 18.64 -9.52
CA LYS A 286 -42.66 18.94 -9.01
C LYS A 286 -41.59 18.79 -10.11
N VAL A 287 -41.65 19.65 -11.14
CA VAL A 287 -40.61 19.72 -12.19
C VAL A 287 -39.25 19.94 -11.52
N GLY A 288 -38.21 19.28 -12.02
CA GLY A 288 -36.88 19.29 -11.40
C GLY A 288 -36.29 20.70 -11.36
N ALA A 289 -36.10 21.31 -12.53
CA ALA A 289 -35.73 22.71 -12.69
C ALA A 289 -36.00 23.18 -14.13
N LEU A 290 -35.99 24.49 -14.33
CA LEU A 290 -35.95 25.13 -15.65
C LEU A 290 -34.56 25.70 -15.91
N LEU A 291 -33.89 25.24 -16.96
CA LEU A 291 -32.56 25.71 -17.37
C LEU A 291 -32.68 26.52 -18.67
N LEU A 292 -32.37 27.81 -18.57
CA LEU A 292 -32.41 28.76 -19.67
C LEU A 292 -31.05 28.82 -20.37
N THR A 293 -31.05 28.70 -21.70
CA THR A 293 -29.84 28.78 -22.52
C THR A 293 -29.65 30.18 -23.11
N ASN A 294 -28.46 30.42 -23.69
CA ASN A 294 -28.04 31.64 -24.37
C ASN A 294 -27.88 32.88 -23.45
N GLY A 295 -27.90 32.69 -22.13
CA GLY A 295 -27.80 33.79 -21.16
C GLY A 295 -28.99 34.74 -21.15
N PHE A 296 -30.09 34.41 -21.84
CA PHE A 296 -31.31 35.22 -21.81
C PHE A 296 -32.06 35.00 -20.49
N GLU A 297 -32.62 36.08 -19.96
CA GLU A 297 -33.46 36.06 -18.77
C GLU A 297 -34.89 36.46 -19.12
N PRO A 298 -35.90 35.89 -18.44
CA PRO A 298 -37.28 36.31 -18.63
C PRO A 298 -37.42 37.79 -18.25
N ASN A 299 -38.11 38.57 -19.08
CA ASN A 299 -38.38 39.97 -18.74
C ASN A 299 -39.23 40.09 -17.46
N GLU A 300 -39.28 41.29 -16.86
CA GLU A 300 -39.99 41.50 -15.59
C GLU A 300 -41.48 41.13 -15.64
N GLN A 301 -42.14 41.31 -16.79
CA GLN A 301 -43.57 41.01 -16.93
C GLN A 301 -43.83 39.51 -16.86
N VAL A 302 -43.01 38.71 -17.54
CA VAL A 302 -43.08 37.24 -17.51
C VAL A 302 -42.73 36.72 -16.11
N SER A 303 -41.71 37.32 -15.47
CA SER A 303 -41.32 36.97 -14.11
C SER A 303 -42.44 37.23 -13.10
N LYS A 304 -43.13 38.39 -13.19
CA LYS A 304 -44.30 38.70 -12.36
C LYS A 304 -45.46 37.74 -12.61
N LEU A 305 -45.74 37.40 -13.87
CA LEU A 305 -46.78 36.44 -14.22
C LEU A 305 -46.51 35.05 -13.62
N CYS A 306 -45.25 34.64 -13.56
CA CYS A 306 -44.85 33.33 -13.05
C CYS A 306 -44.61 33.31 -11.53
N GLN A 307 -44.70 34.45 -10.83
CA GLN A 307 -44.27 34.58 -9.43
C GLN A 307 -44.87 33.53 -8.49
N GLN A 308 -46.19 33.31 -8.58
CA GLN A 308 -46.88 32.30 -7.76
C GLN A 308 -46.34 30.88 -8.01
N ALA A 309 -45.95 30.57 -9.25
CA ALA A 309 -45.34 29.29 -9.58
C ALA A 309 -43.94 29.16 -8.99
N LEU A 310 -43.16 30.24 -8.99
CA LEU A 310 -41.82 30.26 -8.39
C LEU A 310 -41.90 30.00 -6.87
N GLU A 311 -42.91 30.56 -6.20
CA GLU A 311 -43.17 30.34 -4.77
C GLU A 311 -43.48 28.87 -4.42
N THR A 312 -43.87 28.04 -5.38
CA THR A 312 -43.98 26.56 -5.20
C THR A 312 -42.63 25.85 -5.07
N GLY A 313 -41.53 26.61 -5.19
CA GLY A 313 -40.16 26.13 -5.06
C GLY A 313 -39.52 25.68 -6.38
N LEU A 314 -40.02 26.10 -7.55
CA LEU A 314 -39.42 25.77 -8.85
C LEU A 314 -38.07 26.48 -9.05
N PRO A 315 -36.94 25.76 -9.20
CA PRO A 315 -35.67 26.41 -9.50
C PRO A 315 -35.58 26.86 -10.96
N ILE A 316 -35.03 28.06 -11.19
CA ILE A 316 -34.71 28.57 -12.53
C ILE A 316 -33.23 28.93 -12.59
N LEU A 317 -32.54 28.35 -13.55
CA LEU A 317 -31.11 28.49 -13.80
C LEU A 317 -30.89 29.09 -15.20
N SER A 318 -29.77 29.78 -15.41
CA SER A 318 -29.35 30.27 -16.72
C SER A 318 -27.88 29.98 -16.98
N VAL A 319 -27.59 29.57 -18.22
CA VAL A 319 -26.24 29.32 -18.72
C VAL A 319 -25.98 30.14 -19.97
N PRO A 320 -24.73 30.60 -20.18
CA PRO A 320 -24.40 31.47 -21.32
C PRO A 320 -24.37 30.73 -22.67
N TRP A 321 -24.33 29.40 -22.65
CA TRP A 321 -24.15 28.57 -23.85
C TRP A 321 -25.45 28.34 -24.61
N ASP A 322 -25.33 27.98 -25.89
CA ASP A 322 -26.47 27.55 -26.69
C ASP A 322 -27.03 26.19 -26.24
N THR A 323 -28.15 25.77 -26.84
CA THR A 323 -28.81 24.49 -26.49
C THR A 323 -27.93 23.27 -26.73
N TRP A 324 -27.13 23.25 -27.81
CA TRP A 324 -26.27 22.13 -28.17
C TRP A 324 -25.04 22.03 -27.26
N GLN A 325 -24.39 23.15 -26.97
CA GLN A 325 -23.31 23.23 -26.01
C GLN A 325 -23.78 22.83 -24.61
N THR A 326 -24.97 23.30 -24.21
CA THR A 326 -25.59 22.93 -22.94
C THR A 326 -25.89 21.42 -22.87
N SER A 327 -26.39 20.82 -23.95
CA SER A 327 -26.63 19.37 -23.97
C SER A 327 -25.35 18.57 -23.81
N ARG A 328 -24.28 18.95 -24.51
CA ARG A 328 -22.96 18.32 -24.38
C ARG A 328 -22.41 18.44 -22.95
N HIS A 329 -22.57 19.58 -22.30
CA HIS A 329 -22.16 19.75 -20.91
C HIS A 329 -22.96 18.85 -19.97
N ILE A 330 -24.30 18.85 -20.08
CA ILE A 330 -25.16 18.00 -19.27
C ILE A 330 -24.80 16.52 -19.46
N MET A 331 -24.58 16.05 -20.69
CA MET A 331 -24.20 14.65 -20.97
C MET A 331 -22.83 14.26 -20.41
N ASN A 332 -21.93 15.22 -20.19
CA ASN A 332 -20.59 14.98 -19.62
C ASN A 332 -20.55 15.14 -18.09
N PHE A 333 -21.67 15.43 -17.44
CA PHE A 333 -21.76 15.43 -15.97
C PHE A 333 -21.51 14.01 -15.44
N ASN A 334 -20.81 13.86 -14.32
CA ASN A 334 -20.62 12.54 -13.70
C ASN A 334 -21.56 12.40 -12.49
N PRO A 335 -22.38 11.35 -12.37
CA PRO A 335 -23.34 11.25 -11.27
C PRO A 335 -22.71 10.72 -9.96
N GLU A 336 -21.39 10.83 -9.81
CA GLU A 336 -20.68 10.61 -8.55
C GLU A 336 -21.37 11.31 -7.37
N ILE A 337 -21.24 10.71 -6.19
CA ILE A 337 -21.92 11.17 -4.99
C ILE A 337 -21.11 12.31 -4.36
N PRO A 338 -21.62 13.56 -4.30
CA PRO A 338 -20.97 14.63 -3.56
C PRO A 338 -20.82 14.26 -2.09
N GLU A 339 -19.75 14.76 -1.47
CA GLU A 339 -19.49 14.56 -0.04
C GLU A 339 -20.58 15.15 0.85
N ASP A 340 -21.26 16.22 0.40
CA ASP A 340 -22.32 16.91 1.14
C ASP A 340 -23.73 16.30 0.91
N ASP A 341 -23.86 15.31 0.04
CA ASP A 341 -25.13 14.63 -0.25
C ASP A 341 -25.39 13.42 0.66
N LEU A 342 -25.50 13.69 1.96
CA LEU A 342 -25.64 12.66 3.00
C LEU A 342 -26.86 11.74 2.78
N GLN A 343 -27.97 12.30 2.27
CA GLN A 343 -29.18 11.53 1.99
C GLN A 343 -28.93 10.45 0.92
N ARG A 344 -28.22 10.79 -0.15
CA ARG A 344 -27.91 9.82 -1.21
C ARG A 344 -26.84 8.84 -0.76
N GLN A 345 -25.85 9.28 -0.01
CA GLN A 345 -24.85 8.38 0.59
C GLN A 345 -25.53 7.31 1.45
N GLU A 346 -26.49 7.69 2.30
CA GLU A 346 -27.19 6.73 3.17
C GLU A 346 -28.01 5.73 2.35
N LYS A 347 -28.78 6.18 1.36
CA LYS A 347 -29.53 5.30 0.46
C LYS A 347 -28.62 4.30 -0.26
N VAL A 348 -27.51 4.79 -0.81
CA VAL A 348 -26.53 3.95 -1.51
C VAL A 348 -25.90 2.92 -0.58
N LYS A 349 -25.52 3.33 0.64
CA LYS A 349 -24.94 2.44 1.65
C LYS A 349 -25.87 1.27 1.97
N VAL A 350 -27.12 1.58 2.32
CA VAL A 350 -28.13 0.57 2.66
C VAL A 350 -28.41 -0.34 1.46
N PHE A 351 -28.70 0.26 0.30
CA PHE A 351 -29.04 -0.49 -0.91
C PHE A 351 -27.92 -1.43 -1.33
N VAL A 352 -26.67 -0.98 -1.36
CA VAL A 352 -25.54 -1.85 -1.70
C VAL A 352 -25.37 -2.94 -0.66
N ALA A 353 -25.41 -2.60 0.64
CA ALA A 353 -25.22 -3.56 1.72
C ALA A 353 -26.20 -4.74 1.67
N ASP A 354 -27.46 -4.48 1.31
CA ASP A 354 -28.51 -5.50 1.15
C ASP A 354 -28.26 -6.47 -0.01
N HIS A 355 -27.37 -6.11 -0.95
CA HIS A 355 -27.07 -6.88 -2.16
C HIS A 355 -25.67 -7.53 -2.14
N LEU A 356 -24.93 -7.40 -1.04
CA LEU A 356 -23.65 -8.08 -0.83
C LEU A 356 -23.87 -9.50 -0.27
N ALA A 357 -23.00 -10.43 -0.68
CA ALA A 357 -23.11 -11.83 -0.28
C ALA A 357 -22.90 -12.01 1.23
N SER A 358 -23.85 -12.65 1.91
CA SER A 358 -23.82 -12.79 3.37
C SER A 358 -22.70 -13.69 3.87
N ASP A 359 -22.39 -14.77 3.15
CA ASP A 359 -21.31 -15.70 3.48
C ASP A 359 -19.93 -15.02 3.38
N TRP A 360 -19.74 -14.12 2.42
CA TRP A 360 -18.53 -13.31 2.33
C TRP A 360 -18.39 -12.39 3.56
N LEU A 361 -19.45 -11.68 3.94
CA LEU A 361 -19.44 -10.76 5.08
C LEU A 361 -19.22 -11.49 6.42
N GLU A 362 -19.70 -12.73 6.54
CA GLU A 362 -19.41 -13.62 7.67
C GLU A 362 -17.93 -14.02 7.71
N LYS A 363 -17.33 -14.38 6.57
CA LYS A 363 -15.87 -14.66 6.49
C LYS A 363 -15.05 -13.47 6.95
N LEU A 364 -15.38 -12.26 6.51
CA LEU A 364 -14.70 -11.02 6.94
C LEU A 364 -14.73 -10.80 8.45
N SER A 365 -15.81 -11.25 9.11
CA SER A 365 -15.98 -11.15 10.56
C SER A 365 -15.21 -12.23 11.32
N SER A 366 -15.01 -13.40 10.71
CA SER A 366 -14.35 -14.57 11.31
C SER A 366 -12.84 -14.65 11.03
N GLU A 367 -12.37 -14.08 9.92
CA GLU A 367 -10.99 -14.18 9.41
C GLU A 367 -10.11 -12.96 9.75
N ALA A 368 -10.42 -12.22 10.82
CA ALA A 368 -9.56 -11.15 11.36
C ALA A 368 -8.14 -11.62 11.78
N THR A 369 -7.83 -12.90 11.58
CA THR A 369 -6.51 -13.51 11.74
C THR A 369 -6.25 -14.50 10.61
N SER A 370 -5.70 -14.05 9.46
CA SER A 370 -4.97 -14.99 8.60
C SER A 370 -3.82 -14.37 7.79
N ILE A 371 -2.69 -15.09 7.83
CA ILE A 371 -1.44 -15.01 7.03
C ILE A 371 -0.73 -13.64 7.02
N ASN A 372 0.08 -13.42 8.07
CA ASN A 372 1.07 -12.34 8.18
C ASN A 372 2.27 -12.58 7.24
N THR A 373 2.13 -12.31 5.95
CA THR A 373 3.32 -12.05 5.11
C THR A 373 3.54 -10.54 5.10
N LEU A 374 4.61 -10.07 5.75
CA LEU A 374 5.02 -8.67 5.62
C LEU A 374 5.51 -8.44 4.18
N SER A 375 4.89 -7.50 3.48
CA SER A 375 5.39 -7.02 2.19
C SER A 375 6.72 -6.27 2.40
N PRO A 376 7.57 -6.14 1.36
CA PRO A 376 8.80 -5.36 1.45
C PRO A 376 8.62 -3.94 1.98
N PRO A 377 7.67 -3.13 1.47
CA PRO A 377 7.53 -1.76 1.96
C PRO A 377 6.96 -1.73 3.39
N ALA A 378 6.10 -2.68 3.76
CA ALA A 378 5.59 -2.78 5.13
C ALA A 378 6.69 -3.16 6.13
N PHE A 379 7.58 -4.07 5.73
CA PHE A 379 8.74 -4.45 6.53
C PHE A 379 9.70 -3.27 6.72
N ARG A 380 10.01 -2.52 5.66
CA ARG A 380 10.86 -1.32 5.73
C ARG A 380 10.27 -0.25 6.64
N HIS A 381 8.98 0.08 6.47
CA HIS A 381 8.29 0.99 7.37
C HIS A 381 8.37 0.53 8.83
N LYS A 382 8.11 -0.76 9.09
CA LYS A 382 8.22 -1.34 10.43
C LYS A 382 9.63 -1.22 11.01
N LEU A 383 10.67 -1.50 10.22
CA LEU A 383 12.06 -1.32 10.63
C LEU A 383 12.34 0.15 11.00
N THR A 384 11.92 1.09 10.16
CA THR A 384 12.08 2.52 10.43
C THR A 384 11.38 2.92 11.74
N GLU A 385 10.14 2.49 11.97
CA GLU A 385 9.42 2.79 13.21
C GLU A 385 10.09 2.18 14.45
N MET A 386 10.52 0.93 14.38
CA MET A 386 11.24 0.28 15.48
C MET A 386 12.56 0.99 15.80
N ALA A 387 13.30 1.43 14.77
CA ALA A 387 14.54 2.18 14.94
C ALA A 387 14.30 3.57 15.54
N ARG A 388 13.27 4.29 15.06
CA ARG A 388 12.84 5.59 15.61
C ARG A 388 12.52 5.49 17.10
N GLN A 389 11.83 4.43 17.51
CA GLN A 389 11.50 4.19 18.92
C GLN A 389 12.73 3.84 19.76
N ALA A 390 13.75 3.23 19.16
CA ALA A 390 14.99 2.89 19.86
C ALA A 390 15.86 4.12 20.17
N ASP A 391 15.86 5.14 19.30
CA ASP A 391 16.60 6.41 19.43
C ASP A 391 18.09 6.23 19.81
N LYS A 392 18.75 5.31 19.10
CA LYS A 392 20.13 4.89 19.38
C LYS A 392 21.15 5.72 18.59
N LEU A 393 22.32 5.91 19.19
CA LEU A 393 23.47 6.59 18.59
C LEU A 393 24.36 5.57 17.88
N ILE A 394 24.43 5.66 16.54
CA ILE A 394 25.19 4.75 15.70
C ILE A 394 26.43 5.45 15.16
N VAL A 395 27.61 4.85 15.39
CA VAL A 395 28.88 5.34 14.85
C VAL A 395 29.10 4.80 13.44
N LEU A 396 29.58 5.69 12.57
CA LEU A 396 29.87 5.47 11.16
C LEU A 396 31.35 5.79 10.90
N PRO A 397 32.25 4.78 10.99
CA PRO A 397 33.69 4.96 10.85
C PRO A 397 34.15 5.51 9.50
N GLU A 398 33.36 5.28 8.45
CA GLU A 398 33.68 5.64 7.06
C GLU A 398 33.07 7.02 6.72
N GLY A 399 33.34 8.02 7.56
CA GLY A 399 32.66 9.31 7.53
C GLY A 399 32.92 10.16 6.28
N THR A 400 33.95 9.83 5.49
CA THR A 400 34.28 10.51 4.23
C THR A 400 33.67 9.82 2.99
N ASP A 401 33.00 8.68 3.14
CA ASP A 401 32.29 8.03 2.01
C ASP A 401 30.98 8.77 1.70
N VAL A 402 30.76 9.10 0.42
CA VAL A 402 29.58 9.84 -0.04
C VAL A 402 28.27 9.15 0.33
N ARG A 403 28.22 7.81 0.27
CA ARG A 403 27.00 7.03 0.56
C ARG A 403 26.73 7.04 2.06
N THR A 404 27.77 6.91 2.89
CA THR A 404 27.66 7.02 4.35
C THR A 404 27.16 8.39 4.78
N ILE A 405 27.67 9.47 4.17
CA ILE A 405 27.21 10.85 4.43
C ILE A 405 25.73 11.02 4.04
N LYS A 406 25.32 10.54 2.85
CA LYS A 406 23.91 10.57 2.41
C LYS A 406 22.99 9.79 3.35
N ALA A 407 23.39 8.58 3.73
CA ALA A 407 22.61 7.73 4.62
C ALA A 407 22.45 8.36 6.01
N ALA A 408 23.51 8.97 6.56
CA ALA A 408 23.44 9.69 7.83
C ALA A 408 22.48 10.89 7.76
N ALA A 409 22.48 11.65 6.66
CA ALA A 409 21.53 12.74 6.41
C ALA A 409 20.08 12.23 6.40
N ILE A 410 19.80 11.18 5.62
CA ILE A 410 18.46 10.57 5.54
C ILE A 410 18.01 10.04 6.92
N CYS A 411 18.90 9.38 7.65
CA CYS A 411 18.59 8.86 8.99
C CYS A 411 18.24 9.99 9.97
N ALA A 412 18.95 11.12 9.92
CA ALA A 412 18.67 12.27 10.76
C ALA A 412 17.37 12.98 10.37
N GLU A 413 17.10 13.18 9.08
CA GLU A 413 15.87 13.79 8.56
C GLU A 413 14.62 12.97 8.91
N ARG A 414 14.70 11.65 8.71
CA ARG A 414 13.61 10.70 9.00
C ARG A 414 13.58 10.25 10.47
N LYS A 415 14.50 10.76 11.30
CA LYS A 415 14.66 10.43 12.74
C LYS A 415 14.87 8.93 13.03
N ILE A 416 15.44 8.18 12.09
CA ILE A 416 15.65 6.73 12.19
C ILE A 416 16.62 6.39 13.33
N ALA A 417 17.73 7.13 13.41
CA ALA A 417 18.76 6.98 14.43
C ALA A 417 19.58 8.26 14.53
N ARG A 418 20.30 8.45 15.63
CA ARG A 418 21.32 9.50 15.75
C ARG A 418 22.61 8.96 15.14
N CYS A 419 23.23 9.70 14.23
CA CYS A 419 24.43 9.25 13.53
C CYS A 419 25.66 10.07 13.96
N GLN A 420 26.79 9.37 14.15
CA GLN A 420 28.09 9.97 14.40
C GLN A 420 29.11 9.55 13.34
N LEU A 421 29.54 10.49 12.50
CA LEU A 421 30.55 10.28 11.47
C LEU A 421 31.95 10.47 12.06
N LEU A 422 32.86 9.53 11.78
CA LEU A 422 34.28 9.66 12.12
C LEU A 422 35.09 10.11 10.89
N GLY A 423 35.84 11.20 11.03
CA GLY A 423 36.70 11.72 9.96
C GLY A 423 37.01 13.20 10.13
N ASN A 424 37.77 13.77 9.19
CA ASN A 424 38.10 15.19 9.17
C ASN A 424 36.84 16.03 8.88
N LYS A 425 36.55 17.02 9.74
CA LYS A 425 35.30 17.77 9.66
C LYS A 425 35.19 18.61 8.38
N GLU A 426 36.26 19.29 7.98
CA GLU A 426 36.27 20.12 6.78
C GLU A 426 36.08 19.29 5.52
N GLU A 427 36.69 18.11 5.47
CA GLU A 427 36.54 17.17 4.34
C GLU A 427 35.10 16.65 4.21
N ILE A 428 34.48 16.22 5.30
CA ILE A 428 33.09 15.72 5.31
C ILE A 428 32.13 16.80 4.83
N LEU A 429 32.26 18.02 5.35
CA LEU A 429 31.42 19.16 4.95
C LEU A 429 31.60 19.52 3.47
N ARG A 430 32.86 19.52 2.99
CA ARG A 430 33.17 19.77 1.57
C ARG A 430 32.55 18.71 0.65
N ILE A 431 32.62 17.43 1.04
CA ILE A 431 32.03 16.33 0.25
C ILE A 431 30.50 16.45 0.24
N ALA A 432 29.88 16.79 1.38
CA ALA A 432 28.44 17.00 1.46
C ALA A 432 27.97 18.14 0.54
N GLU A 433 28.66 19.29 0.58
CA GLU A 433 28.38 20.44 -0.29
C GLU A 433 28.53 20.09 -1.78
N GLN A 434 29.61 19.41 -2.16
CA GLN A 434 29.86 18.98 -3.55
C GLN A 434 28.79 18.01 -4.09
N GLN A 435 28.12 17.29 -3.20
CA GLN A 435 27.07 16.32 -3.55
C GLN A 435 25.64 16.88 -3.37
N GLY A 436 25.51 18.17 -3.02
CA GLY A 436 24.22 18.81 -2.79
C GLY A 436 23.50 18.31 -1.53
N ILE A 437 24.22 17.76 -0.56
CA ILE A 437 23.67 17.19 0.67
C ILE A 437 23.71 18.26 1.76
N THR A 438 22.55 18.62 2.32
CA THR A 438 22.50 19.47 3.52
C THR A 438 22.56 18.59 4.75
N LEU A 439 23.66 18.64 5.51
CA LEU A 439 23.79 17.85 6.74
C LEU A 439 22.91 18.45 7.86
N PRO A 440 21.94 17.69 8.39
CA PRO A 440 21.12 18.15 9.50
C PRO A 440 21.95 18.41 10.76
N ALA A 441 21.54 19.39 11.57
CA ALA A 441 22.23 19.77 12.81
C ALA A 441 22.34 18.65 13.86
N GLY A 442 21.56 17.58 13.72
CA GLY A 442 21.57 16.40 14.60
C GLY A 442 22.70 15.40 14.33
N ILE A 443 23.48 15.55 13.26
CA ILE A 443 24.61 14.64 12.95
C ILE A 443 25.86 15.09 13.71
N LEU A 444 26.46 14.15 14.44
CA LEU A 444 27.72 14.38 15.13
C LEU A 444 28.88 14.08 14.18
N ILE A 445 29.88 14.96 14.12
CA ILE A 445 31.14 14.72 13.40
C ILE A 445 32.25 14.71 14.44
N THR A 446 33.08 13.68 14.45
CA THR A 446 34.18 13.54 15.40
C THR A 446 35.49 13.26 14.69
N GLU A 447 36.47 14.10 14.98
CA GLU A 447 37.80 14.01 14.41
C GLU A 447 38.64 13.02 15.24
N PRO A 448 39.13 11.91 14.66
CA PRO A 448 39.85 10.86 15.38
C PRO A 448 41.05 11.39 16.19
N GLU A 449 41.81 12.33 15.60
CA GLU A 449 43.03 12.90 16.19
C GLU A 449 42.81 13.53 17.58
N HIS A 450 41.60 14.04 17.85
CA HIS A 450 41.27 14.67 19.12
C HIS A 450 40.82 13.69 20.21
N ILE A 451 40.52 12.44 19.86
CA ILE A 451 39.88 11.49 20.79
C ILE A 451 40.69 10.21 21.02
N ILE A 452 41.66 9.87 20.17
CA ILE A 452 42.41 8.59 20.23
C ILE A 452 42.99 8.31 21.62
N GLU A 453 43.62 9.31 22.26
CA GLU A 453 44.26 9.12 23.58
C GLU A 453 43.28 8.68 24.67
N ASN A 454 41.98 8.99 24.54
CA ASN A 454 40.96 8.56 25.50
C ASN A 454 40.74 7.04 25.49
N TYR A 455 41.13 6.34 24.42
CA TYR A 455 40.87 4.91 24.24
C TYR A 455 42.12 4.03 24.38
N VAL A 456 43.32 4.62 24.42
CA VAL A 456 44.60 3.87 24.53
C VAL A 456 44.64 3.03 25.79
N SER A 457 44.48 3.66 26.96
CA SER A 457 44.55 2.96 28.25
C SER A 457 43.45 1.90 28.41
N PRO A 458 42.17 2.18 28.10
CA PRO A 458 41.12 1.15 28.12
C PRO A 458 41.38 -0.04 27.17
N MET A 459 41.89 0.20 25.96
CA MET A 459 42.17 -0.86 25.00
C MET A 459 43.32 -1.78 25.47
N VAL A 460 44.37 -1.19 26.04
CA VAL A 460 45.48 -1.93 26.64
C VAL A 460 44.99 -2.81 27.78
N GLU A 461 44.13 -2.30 28.68
CA GLU A 461 43.61 -3.10 29.79
C GLU A 461 42.76 -4.30 29.29
N LEU A 462 41.90 -4.09 28.30
CA LEU A 462 41.09 -5.17 27.69
C LEU A 462 41.94 -6.27 27.05
N ARG A 463 43.09 -5.92 26.45
CA ARG A 463 43.95 -6.84 25.69
C ARG A 463 45.31 -7.10 26.36
N LYS A 464 45.46 -6.77 27.64
CA LYS A 464 46.69 -6.94 28.43
C LYS A 464 47.20 -8.39 28.42
N HIS A 465 46.27 -9.35 28.52
CA HIS A 465 46.56 -10.79 28.46
C HIS A 465 47.12 -11.26 27.10
N LYS A 466 47.04 -10.43 26.05
CA LYS A 466 47.65 -10.66 24.73
C LYS A 466 48.92 -9.83 24.50
N GLY A 467 49.40 -9.09 25.50
CA GLY A 467 50.62 -8.29 25.42
C GLY A 467 50.49 -6.98 24.62
N LEU A 468 49.28 -6.42 24.50
CA LEU A 468 49.09 -5.12 23.84
C LEU A 468 49.77 -4.00 24.65
N THR A 469 50.58 -3.17 23.99
CA THR A 469 51.26 -2.01 24.59
C THR A 469 50.61 -0.71 24.13
N ASP A 470 50.79 0.38 24.88
CA ASP A 470 50.26 1.72 24.54
C ASP A 470 50.66 2.18 23.14
N VAL A 471 51.88 1.87 22.69
CA VAL A 471 52.39 2.24 21.36
C VAL A 471 51.61 1.51 20.26
N VAL A 472 51.39 0.20 20.43
CA VAL A 472 50.62 -0.60 19.46
C VAL A 472 49.15 -0.21 19.51
N ALA A 473 48.59 0.05 20.69
CA ALA A 473 47.20 0.50 20.84
C ALA A 473 46.96 1.84 20.12
N ARG A 474 47.86 2.83 20.27
CA ARG A 474 47.77 4.10 19.51
C ARG A 474 47.77 3.89 18.00
N GLN A 475 48.60 2.95 17.51
CA GLN A 475 48.68 2.66 16.10
C GLN A 475 47.42 1.95 15.59
N GLU A 476 46.88 0.98 16.34
CA GLU A 476 45.62 0.32 15.99
C GLU A 476 44.43 1.31 16.02
N LEU A 477 44.42 2.25 16.97
CA LEU A 477 43.36 3.28 17.10
C LEU A 477 43.36 4.35 15.99
N GLN A 478 44.38 4.39 15.13
CA GLN A 478 44.34 5.22 13.91
C GLN A 478 43.32 4.70 12.89
N ASP A 479 42.94 3.42 12.98
CA ASP A 479 41.85 2.87 12.19
C ASP A 479 40.51 3.27 12.80
N ASN A 480 39.70 4.04 12.05
CA ASN A 480 38.39 4.50 12.49
C ASN A 480 37.47 3.35 12.92
N VAL A 481 37.58 2.16 12.33
CA VAL A 481 36.78 0.99 12.70
C VAL A 481 37.17 0.51 14.10
N VAL A 482 38.47 0.46 14.41
CA VAL A 482 38.97 0.09 15.74
C VAL A 482 38.58 1.14 16.77
N LEU A 483 38.73 2.42 16.43
CA LEU A 483 38.33 3.54 17.28
C LEU A 483 36.82 3.50 17.58
N GLY A 484 35.98 3.35 16.56
CA GLY A 484 34.53 3.20 16.71
C GLY A 484 34.15 1.95 17.52
N THR A 485 34.89 0.85 17.38
CA THR A 485 34.68 -0.36 18.18
C THR A 485 34.99 -0.11 19.67
N MET A 486 36.04 0.67 19.97
CA MET A 486 36.34 1.08 21.34
C MET A 486 35.29 2.03 21.91
N MET A 487 34.78 2.99 21.12
CA MET A 487 33.65 3.84 21.51
C MET A 487 32.43 3.00 21.91
N LEU A 488 32.09 1.99 21.09
CA LEU A 488 31.02 1.06 21.36
C LEU A 488 31.31 0.23 22.62
N GLN A 489 32.53 -0.28 22.77
CA GLN A 489 32.92 -1.08 23.93
C GLN A 489 32.78 -0.30 25.24
N LEU A 490 33.12 0.99 25.23
CA LEU A 490 32.97 1.89 26.38
C LEU A 490 31.54 2.44 26.57
N GLY A 491 30.61 2.13 25.68
CA GLY A 491 29.20 2.54 25.79
C GLY A 491 28.95 4.01 25.47
N GLN A 492 29.84 4.64 24.71
CA GLN A 492 29.68 6.04 24.28
C GLN A 492 28.81 6.16 23.02
N VAL A 493 28.68 5.06 22.29
CA VAL A 493 27.74 4.86 21.18
C VAL A 493 27.03 3.52 21.39
N ASP A 494 25.87 3.39 20.80
CA ASP A 494 24.98 2.24 20.98
C ASP A 494 25.22 1.14 19.93
N GLY A 495 25.80 1.48 18.78
CA GLY A 495 26.13 0.50 17.72
C GLY A 495 27.10 1.04 16.67
N LEU A 496 27.63 0.13 15.84
CA LEU A 496 28.60 0.44 14.78
C LEU A 496 28.16 -0.12 13.43
N VAL A 497 28.25 0.70 12.37
CA VAL A 497 28.04 0.27 10.98
C VAL A 497 29.24 0.71 10.12
N SER A 498 29.86 -0.23 9.42
CA SER A 498 31.03 -0.02 8.54
C SER A 498 31.05 -1.04 7.40
N GLY A 499 31.92 -0.90 6.39
CA GLY A 499 32.12 -1.87 5.30
C GLY A 499 31.81 -1.33 3.91
N ALA A 500 31.35 -0.09 3.79
CA ALA A 500 31.16 0.58 2.51
C ALA A 500 32.50 0.75 1.77
N VAL A 501 33.59 0.93 2.52
CA VAL A 501 34.97 1.04 2.01
C VAL A 501 35.81 -0.14 2.47
N ASN A 502 35.69 -0.52 3.74
CA ASN A 502 36.48 -1.56 4.37
C ASN A 502 36.10 -2.98 3.93
N THR A 503 36.99 -3.94 4.19
CA THR A 503 36.66 -5.37 4.01
C THR A 503 35.87 -5.88 5.20
N THR A 504 34.98 -6.86 5.00
CA THR A 504 34.26 -7.55 6.08
C THR A 504 35.20 -8.04 7.19
N ALA A 505 36.38 -8.53 6.82
CA ALA A 505 37.39 -8.95 7.80
C ALA A 505 37.91 -7.78 8.65
N ASN A 506 38.04 -6.57 8.09
CA ASN A 506 38.46 -5.37 8.83
C ASN A 506 37.34 -4.85 9.74
N THR A 507 36.07 -4.95 9.33
CA THR A 507 34.93 -4.57 10.18
C THR A 507 34.76 -5.52 11.37
N ILE A 508 34.88 -6.83 11.13
CA ILE A 508 34.48 -7.85 12.12
C ILE A 508 35.62 -8.23 13.07
N ARG A 509 36.88 -8.20 12.61
CA ARG A 509 38.02 -8.59 13.44
C ARG A 509 38.13 -7.73 14.73
N PRO A 510 38.05 -6.39 14.68
CA PRO A 510 38.08 -5.57 15.90
C PRO A 510 36.89 -5.90 16.81
N ALA A 511 35.70 -6.09 16.24
CA ALA A 511 34.50 -6.44 16.98
C ALA A 511 34.67 -7.77 17.76
N LEU A 512 35.18 -8.82 17.11
CA LEU A 512 35.45 -10.10 17.76
C LEU A 512 36.54 -10.00 18.84
N GLN A 513 37.54 -9.14 18.66
CA GLN A 513 38.63 -8.98 19.62
C GLN A 513 38.22 -8.17 20.86
N LEU A 514 37.40 -7.14 20.68
CA LEU A 514 37.09 -6.14 21.71
C LEU A 514 35.71 -6.36 22.34
N ILE A 515 34.67 -6.58 21.52
CA ILE A 515 33.27 -6.75 21.97
C ILE A 515 32.98 -8.20 22.38
N LYS A 516 33.47 -9.16 21.58
CA LYS A 516 33.25 -10.62 21.73
C LYS A 516 31.78 -11.05 21.55
N THR A 517 31.55 -12.36 21.63
CA THR A 517 30.20 -12.95 21.58
C THR A 517 29.43 -12.70 22.87
N LYS A 518 28.10 -12.66 22.77
CA LYS A 518 27.20 -12.60 23.93
C LYS A 518 27.33 -13.89 24.77
N PRO A 519 27.10 -13.84 26.09
CA PRO A 519 27.05 -15.04 26.92
C PRO A 519 26.08 -16.09 26.34
N GLY A 520 26.54 -17.35 26.26
CA GLY A 520 25.76 -18.45 25.70
C GLY A 520 25.77 -18.56 24.18
N SER A 521 26.42 -17.65 23.44
CA SER A 521 26.65 -17.81 21.99
C SER A 521 28.07 -18.31 21.71
N SER A 522 28.14 -19.44 21.00
CA SER A 522 29.38 -20.10 20.63
C SER A 522 30.11 -19.43 19.45
N LEU A 523 29.35 -18.72 18.60
CA LEU A 523 29.85 -18.04 17.40
C LEU A 523 28.96 -16.86 17.00
N VAL A 524 29.50 -16.03 16.10
CA VAL A 524 28.81 -14.94 15.42
C VAL A 524 28.36 -15.42 14.05
N SER A 525 27.10 -15.20 13.69
CA SER A 525 26.56 -15.51 12.36
C SER A 525 25.99 -14.27 11.71
N SER A 526 25.60 -14.37 10.43
CA SER A 526 24.91 -13.29 9.74
C SER A 526 23.59 -13.74 9.14
N VAL A 527 22.65 -12.82 9.03
CA VAL A 527 21.45 -13.00 8.21
C VAL A 527 21.22 -11.85 7.25
N PHE A 528 20.56 -12.14 6.14
CA PHE A 528 19.97 -11.16 5.25
C PHE A 528 18.45 -11.26 5.30
N PHE A 529 17.78 -10.10 5.31
CA PHE A 529 16.36 -10.01 5.00
C PHE A 529 16.20 -9.84 3.50
N MET A 530 15.70 -10.88 2.84
CA MET A 530 15.43 -10.90 1.41
C MET A 530 14.00 -10.40 1.18
N LEU A 531 13.88 -9.22 0.57
CA LEU A 531 12.60 -8.58 0.30
C LEU A 531 12.06 -9.08 -1.05
N LEU A 532 11.43 -10.24 -1.05
CA LEU A 532 10.77 -10.79 -2.23
C LEU A 532 9.47 -10.02 -2.53
N PRO A 533 8.98 -10.03 -3.78
CA PRO A 533 7.75 -9.37 -4.20
C PRO A 533 6.60 -9.44 -3.19
N ASP A 534 6.32 -10.64 -2.67
CA ASP A 534 5.11 -10.91 -1.90
C ASP A 534 5.39 -11.21 -0.42
N GLN A 535 6.66 -11.29 -0.01
CA GLN A 535 7.06 -11.66 1.36
C GLN A 535 8.51 -11.31 1.67
N VAL A 536 8.83 -11.23 2.97
CA VAL A 536 10.22 -11.12 3.45
C VAL A 536 10.70 -12.47 3.99
N LEU A 537 11.86 -12.92 3.52
CA LEU A 537 12.52 -14.15 3.98
C LEU A 537 13.84 -13.81 4.70
N VAL A 538 14.28 -14.69 5.60
CA VAL A 538 15.55 -14.54 6.33
C VAL A 538 16.53 -15.61 5.89
N TYR A 539 17.69 -15.22 5.37
CA TYR A 539 18.72 -16.13 4.87
C TYR A 539 19.96 -16.07 5.78
N GLY A 540 20.43 -17.20 6.30
CA GLY A 540 21.65 -17.25 7.12
C GLY A 540 22.31 -18.63 7.10
N ASP A 541 23.57 -18.81 7.45
CA ASP A 541 24.62 -17.80 7.41
C ASP A 541 25.07 -17.56 5.97
N CYS A 542 25.39 -16.31 5.62
CA CYS A 542 25.72 -15.91 4.26
C CYS A 542 27.00 -15.07 4.16
N ALA A 543 27.65 -14.73 5.29
CA ALA A 543 28.83 -13.86 5.30
C ALA A 543 29.97 -14.30 6.23
N ILE A 544 29.72 -15.08 7.29
CA ILE A 544 30.71 -15.23 8.37
C ILE A 544 31.40 -16.59 8.41
N ASN A 545 30.63 -17.68 8.51
CA ASN A 545 31.17 -19.00 8.84
C ASN A 545 31.35 -19.85 7.57
N PRO A 546 32.59 -20.13 7.12
CA PRO A 546 32.83 -20.82 5.85
C PRO A 546 32.25 -22.24 5.80
N ASP A 547 32.49 -23.04 6.84
CA ASP A 547 32.02 -24.42 6.95
C ASP A 547 31.66 -24.73 8.42
N PRO A 548 30.44 -24.36 8.87
CA PRO A 548 30.00 -24.62 10.24
C PRO A 548 29.77 -26.11 10.47
N ASN A 549 30.17 -26.61 11.64
CA ASN A 549 29.80 -27.97 12.08
C ASN A 549 28.33 -28.06 12.52
N ALA A 550 27.84 -29.25 12.85
CA ALA A 550 26.43 -29.48 13.17
C ALA A 550 25.94 -28.67 14.39
N GLU A 551 26.76 -28.58 15.44
CA GLU A 551 26.45 -27.82 16.66
C GLU A 551 26.41 -26.30 16.37
N GLN A 552 27.35 -25.81 15.56
CA GLN A 552 27.40 -24.42 15.11
C GLN A 552 26.20 -24.08 14.22
N LEU A 553 25.86 -24.97 13.28
CA LEU A 553 24.73 -24.79 12.37
C LEU A 553 23.38 -24.77 13.12
N ALA A 554 23.26 -25.59 14.18
CA ALA A 554 22.11 -25.53 15.08
C ALA A 554 22.02 -24.19 15.82
N ASP A 555 23.16 -23.65 16.30
CA ASP A 555 23.19 -22.34 16.95
C ASP A 555 22.85 -21.21 15.98
N ILE A 556 23.31 -21.27 14.72
CA ILE A 556 22.93 -20.32 13.64
C ILE A 556 21.42 -20.32 13.41
N ALA A 557 20.82 -21.51 13.36
CA ALA A 557 19.39 -21.67 13.16
C ALA A 557 18.56 -21.01 14.27
N ILE A 558 18.96 -21.21 15.54
CA ILE A 558 18.31 -20.61 16.70
C ILE A 558 18.47 -19.09 16.68
N GLN A 559 19.68 -18.58 16.47
CA GLN A 559 19.95 -17.14 16.40
C GLN A 559 19.15 -16.45 15.27
N SER A 560 19.01 -17.13 14.13
CA SER A 560 18.25 -16.64 12.98
C SER A 560 16.74 -16.62 13.24
N ALA A 561 16.22 -17.63 13.93
CA ALA A 561 14.81 -17.66 14.33
C ALA A 561 14.48 -16.55 15.34
N ASP A 562 15.33 -16.36 16.36
CA ASP A 562 15.14 -15.29 17.35
C ASP A 562 15.18 -13.91 16.67
N SER A 563 16.08 -13.74 15.70
CA SER A 563 16.14 -12.52 14.89
C SER A 563 14.86 -12.34 14.07
N ALA A 564 14.39 -13.36 13.35
CA ALA A 564 13.16 -13.29 12.57
C ALA A 564 11.97 -12.85 13.44
N ILE A 565 11.80 -13.48 14.62
CA ILE A 565 10.73 -13.15 15.58
C ILE A 565 10.86 -11.70 16.07
N ARG A 566 12.07 -11.23 16.38
CA ARG A 566 12.31 -9.84 16.82
C ARG A 566 11.87 -8.82 15.79
N PHE A 567 12.08 -9.09 14.50
CA PHE A 567 11.60 -8.24 13.40
C PHE A 567 10.16 -8.56 12.98
N GLY A 568 9.48 -9.43 13.73
CA GLY A 568 8.11 -9.93 13.57
C GLY A 568 7.84 -10.62 12.24
N ILE A 569 8.80 -11.43 11.82
CA ILE A 569 8.63 -12.50 10.84
C ILE A 569 8.43 -13.78 11.64
N ASP A 570 7.34 -14.51 11.39
CA ASP A 570 7.09 -15.80 12.05
C ASP A 570 8.22 -16.78 11.71
N ALA A 571 8.91 -17.34 12.69
CA ALA A 571 10.06 -18.22 12.44
C ALA A 571 9.64 -19.65 12.07
N LYS A 572 9.71 -19.98 10.78
CA LYS A 572 9.61 -21.34 10.23
C LYS A 572 10.93 -21.66 9.54
N VAL A 573 11.78 -22.40 10.25
CA VAL A 573 13.20 -22.59 9.91
C VAL A 573 13.39 -23.83 9.05
N ALA A 574 13.81 -23.65 7.82
CA ALA A 574 14.24 -24.72 6.93
C ALA A 574 15.76 -24.85 6.96
N MET A 575 16.26 -26.03 7.36
CA MET A 575 17.68 -26.35 7.29
C MET A 575 17.98 -26.91 5.89
N ILE A 576 18.69 -26.11 5.08
CA ILE A 576 18.83 -26.33 3.65
C ILE A 576 19.91 -27.37 3.35
N SER A 577 19.61 -28.25 2.41
CA SER A 577 20.52 -29.26 1.87
C SER A 577 20.18 -29.56 0.41
N TYR A 578 21.03 -30.32 -0.27
CA TYR A 578 20.70 -30.89 -1.58
C TYR A 578 19.76 -32.11 -1.50
N SER A 579 19.43 -32.58 -0.28
CA SER A 579 18.49 -33.69 -0.02
C SER A 579 17.29 -33.25 0.82
N THR A 580 16.18 -33.99 0.69
CA THR A 580 14.96 -33.80 1.50
C THR A 580 14.62 -35.10 2.21
N GLY A 581 14.53 -35.07 3.55
CA GLY A 581 14.30 -36.27 4.34
C GLY A 581 15.40 -37.32 4.15
N SER A 582 15.04 -38.53 3.75
CA SER A 582 15.98 -39.65 3.52
C SER A 582 16.34 -39.86 2.04
N SER A 583 16.08 -38.89 1.16
CA SER A 583 16.26 -39.07 -0.30
C SER A 583 17.71 -39.09 -0.76
N GLY A 584 18.65 -38.67 0.08
CA GLY A 584 20.08 -38.65 -0.19
C GLY A 584 20.87 -38.96 1.09
N SER A 585 22.10 -39.42 0.91
CA SER A 585 23.04 -39.77 1.98
C SER A 585 24.39 -39.10 1.72
N GLY A 586 25.11 -38.73 2.77
CA GLY A 586 26.43 -38.11 2.67
C GLY A 586 26.74 -37.23 3.88
N ALA A 587 28.02 -36.93 4.08
CA ALA A 587 28.49 -36.18 5.25
C ALA A 587 27.79 -34.83 5.42
N ASP A 588 27.53 -34.10 4.34
CA ASP A 588 26.82 -32.81 4.40
C ASP A 588 25.33 -32.95 4.73
N VAL A 589 24.67 -34.03 4.29
CA VAL A 589 23.26 -34.31 4.64
C VAL A 589 23.17 -34.73 6.11
N GLU A 590 24.09 -35.57 6.57
CA GLU A 590 24.18 -35.99 7.97
C GLU A 590 24.48 -34.81 8.89
N LYS A 591 25.36 -33.89 8.48
CA LYS A 591 25.65 -32.63 9.18
C LYS A 591 24.38 -31.81 9.41
N VAL A 592 23.59 -31.59 8.36
CA VAL A 592 22.32 -30.83 8.44
C VAL A 592 21.27 -31.57 9.26
N THR A 593 21.19 -32.90 9.13
CA THR A 593 20.26 -33.74 9.91
C THR A 593 20.57 -33.63 11.40
N LYS A 594 21.84 -33.84 11.78
CA LYS A 594 22.29 -33.72 13.16
C LYS A 594 22.09 -32.31 13.72
N ALA A 595 22.35 -31.27 12.92
CA ALA A 595 22.11 -29.89 13.32
C ALA A 595 20.62 -29.64 13.62
N THR A 596 19.73 -30.18 12.77
CA THR A 596 18.28 -30.09 12.95
C THR A 596 17.83 -30.75 14.25
N GLU A 597 18.35 -31.94 14.56
CA GLU A 597 18.05 -32.66 15.82
C GLU A 597 18.53 -31.88 17.05
N ILE A 598 19.76 -31.33 17.00
CA ILE A 598 20.31 -30.52 18.09
C ILE A 598 19.46 -29.27 18.32
N ALA A 599 19.07 -28.57 17.25
CA ALA A 599 18.25 -27.37 17.36
C ALA A 599 16.86 -27.68 17.94
N LYS A 600 16.20 -28.76 17.48
CA LYS A 600 14.91 -29.24 18.03
C LYS A 600 15.02 -29.59 19.52
N ALA A 601 16.12 -30.22 19.93
CA ALA A 601 16.35 -30.57 21.33
C ALA A 601 16.57 -29.34 22.23
N LYS A 602 17.30 -28.32 21.74
CA LYS A 602 17.56 -27.07 22.47
C LYS A 602 16.34 -26.14 22.52
N ARG A 603 15.53 -26.10 21.45
CA ARG A 603 14.37 -25.22 21.30
C ARG A 603 13.16 -26.00 20.75
N PRO A 604 12.47 -26.81 21.58
CA PRO A 604 11.32 -27.60 21.14
C PRO A 604 10.11 -26.76 20.68
N ASP A 605 10.06 -25.49 21.08
CA ASP A 605 9.03 -24.51 20.71
C ASP A 605 9.14 -24.04 19.24
N LEU A 606 10.32 -24.21 18.63
CA LEU A 606 10.66 -23.62 17.35
C LEU A 606 10.23 -24.55 16.19
N LEU A 607 9.49 -24.00 15.23
CA LEU A 607 9.13 -24.72 14.00
C LEU A 607 10.34 -24.83 13.07
N ILE A 608 11.09 -25.93 13.20
CA ILE A 608 12.29 -26.21 12.41
C ILE A 608 12.18 -27.57 11.74
N ASP A 609 12.63 -27.66 10.49
CA ASP A 609 12.74 -28.94 9.81
C ASP A 609 13.88 -28.98 8.79
N GLY A 610 14.36 -30.19 8.52
CA GLY A 610 15.61 -30.40 7.82
C GLY A 610 16.06 -31.87 7.83
N PRO A 611 16.89 -32.30 6.88
CA PRO A 611 17.36 -31.55 5.71
C PRO A 611 16.22 -31.34 4.69
N LEU A 612 16.14 -30.14 4.11
CA LEU A 612 15.18 -29.79 3.07
C LEU A 612 15.90 -29.21 1.84
N GLN A 613 15.48 -29.61 0.64
CA GLN A 613 15.84 -28.87 -0.57
C GLN A 613 15.10 -27.53 -0.61
N TYR A 614 15.71 -26.55 -1.28
CA TYR A 614 15.17 -25.20 -1.37
C TYR A 614 13.76 -25.16 -2.00
N ASP A 615 13.51 -25.97 -3.04
CA ASP A 615 12.21 -26.12 -3.68
C ASP A 615 11.14 -26.67 -2.72
N ALA A 616 11.49 -27.68 -1.92
CA ALA A 616 10.61 -28.24 -0.88
C ALA A 616 10.36 -27.27 0.28
N ALA A 617 11.33 -26.39 0.59
CA ALA A 617 11.17 -25.40 1.65
C ALA A 617 10.21 -24.25 1.25
N ILE A 618 10.26 -23.79 -0.01
CA ILE A 618 9.52 -22.61 -0.46
C ILE A 618 8.21 -22.92 -1.20
N MET A 619 8.10 -24.04 -1.92
CA MET A 619 6.93 -24.34 -2.76
C MET A 619 5.99 -25.37 -2.13
N GLU A 620 4.75 -24.97 -1.82
CA GLU A 620 3.72 -25.81 -1.20
C GLU A 620 3.41 -27.10 -2.02
N ASN A 621 3.38 -27.02 -3.35
CA ASN A 621 3.15 -28.18 -4.21
C ASN A 621 4.29 -29.22 -4.14
N VAL A 622 5.55 -28.77 -4.08
CA VAL A 622 6.72 -29.65 -3.95
C VAL A 622 6.79 -30.23 -2.54
N ALA A 623 6.53 -29.41 -1.52
CA ALA A 623 6.46 -29.83 -0.13
C ALA A 623 5.48 -31.00 0.08
N ARG A 624 4.27 -30.92 -0.50
CA ARG A 624 3.29 -32.01 -0.42
C ARG A 624 3.79 -33.34 -0.98
N SER A 625 4.70 -33.31 -1.94
CA SER A 625 5.29 -34.52 -2.54
C SER A 625 6.50 -35.02 -1.75
N LYS A 626 7.45 -34.12 -1.42
CA LYS A 626 8.74 -34.49 -0.83
C LYS A 626 8.75 -34.56 0.70
N ALA A 627 7.89 -33.79 1.37
CA ALA A 627 7.86 -33.66 2.84
C ALA A 627 6.43 -33.38 3.36
N PRO A 628 5.45 -34.27 3.11
CA PRO A 628 4.03 -34.01 3.38
C PRO A 628 3.68 -33.78 4.85
N ASN A 629 4.46 -34.38 5.76
CA ASN A 629 4.24 -34.28 7.21
C ASN A 629 5.05 -33.16 7.88
N SER A 630 5.80 -32.36 7.10
CA SER A 630 6.63 -31.30 7.65
C SER A 630 5.79 -30.08 8.01
N PRO A 631 5.92 -29.52 9.24
CA PRO A 631 5.25 -28.27 9.60
C PRO A 631 5.88 -27.03 8.94
N VAL A 632 7.06 -27.19 8.31
CA VAL A 632 7.86 -26.09 7.73
C VAL A 632 7.87 -26.12 6.20
N ALA A 633 7.90 -27.30 5.58
CA ALA A 633 8.02 -27.41 4.12
C ALA A 633 6.90 -26.65 3.38
N GLY A 634 7.28 -25.91 2.34
CA GLY A 634 6.39 -25.05 1.55
C GLY A 634 5.90 -23.80 2.26
N LYS A 635 6.34 -23.57 3.50
CA LYS A 635 5.91 -22.46 4.37
C LYS A 635 7.09 -21.80 5.08
N ALA A 636 8.33 -22.12 4.69
CA ALA A 636 9.53 -21.65 5.37
C ALA A 636 9.71 -20.13 5.20
N THR A 637 10.11 -19.46 6.27
CA THR A 637 10.40 -18.02 6.31
C THR A 637 11.86 -17.75 6.64
N VAL A 638 12.55 -18.71 7.24
CA VAL A 638 13.96 -18.64 7.63
C VAL A 638 14.70 -19.81 6.98
N PHE A 639 15.76 -19.52 6.23
CA PHE A 639 16.52 -20.47 5.43
C PHE A 639 17.94 -20.53 5.97
N ILE A 640 18.32 -21.70 6.48
CA ILE A 640 19.65 -21.93 7.07
C ILE A 640 20.51 -22.73 6.11
N PHE A 641 21.52 -22.09 5.52
CA PHE A 641 22.42 -22.68 4.55
C PHE A 641 23.51 -23.50 5.24
N PRO A 642 23.94 -24.63 4.62
CA PRO A 642 24.86 -25.58 5.25
C PRO A 642 26.32 -25.09 5.30
N ASP A 643 26.66 -24.11 4.47
CA ASP A 643 28.00 -23.53 4.31
C ASP A 643 27.93 -22.16 3.62
N LEU A 644 29.03 -21.40 3.68
CA LEU A 644 29.13 -20.05 3.13
C LEU A 644 29.07 -19.99 1.60
N ASN A 645 29.61 -20.99 0.88
CA ASN A 645 29.57 -20.98 -0.58
C ASN A 645 28.12 -21.08 -1.05
N THR A 646 27.35 -21.98 -0.44
CA THR A 646 25.92 -22.14 -0.72
C THR A 646 25.17 -20.86 -0.36
N GLY A 647 25.30 -20.37 0.88
CA GLY A 647 24.58 -19.17 1.34
C GLY A 647 24.91 -17.92 0.52
N ASN A 648 26.20 -17.61 0.35
CA ASN A 648 26.65 -16.40 -0.35
C ASN A 648 26.24 -16.38 -1.83
N THR A 649 26.39 -17.52 -2.50
CA THR A 649 26.02 -17.65 -3.92
C THR A 649 24.51 -17.53 -4.08
N THR A 650 23.73 -18.21 -3.23
CA THR A 650 22.26 -18.22 -3.35
C THR A 650 21.65 -16.85 -3.11
N TYR A 651 22.01 -16.13 -2.03
CA TYR A 651 21.38 -14.82 -1.79
C TYR A 651 21.72 -13.83 -2.90
N LYS A 652 22.96 -13.82 -3.41
CA LYS A 652 23.36 -12.94 -4.51
C LYS A 652 22.69 -13.30 -5.82
N ALA A 653 22.57 -14.59 -6.12
CA ALA A 653 21.85 -15.05 -7.30
C ALA A 653 20.39 -14.60 -7.25
N VAL A 654 19.72 -14.81 -6.11
CA VAL A 654 18.33 -14.37 -5.92
C VAL A 654 18.21 -12.84 -6.01
N GLN A 655 19.08 -12.10 -5.32
CA GLN A 655 19.10 -10.63 -5.34
C GLN A 655 19.23 -10.09 -6.77
N ARG A 656 20.21 -10.59 -7.55
CA ARG A 656 20.54 -10.07 -8.88
C ARG A 656 19.59 -10.55 -9.96
N SER A 657 19.11 -11.79 -9.88
CA SER A 657 18.20 -12.33 -10.89
C SER A 657 16.77 -11.83 -10.75
N ALA A 658 16.35 -11.46 -9.53
CA ALA A 658 15.00 -10.95 -9.27
C ALA A 658 14.95 -9.45 -8.95
N ASP A 659 16.07 -8.73 -9.09
CA ASP A 659 16.22 -7.29 -8.81
C ASP A 659 15.63 -6.88 -7.46
N LEU A 660 16.01 -7.63 -6.42
CA LEU A 660 15.45 -7.48 -5.07
C LEU A 660 16.37 -6.67 -4.18
N ILE A 661 15.75 -5.93 -3.25
CA ILE A 661 16.44 -5.33 -2.13
C ILE A 661 16.76 -6.43 -1.12
N SER A 662 17.99 -6.44 -0.62
CA SER A 662 18.42 -7.34 0.45
C SER A 662 19.01 -6.51 1.59
N ILE A 663 18.41 -6.58 2.77
CA ILE A 663 18.90 -5.81 3.92
C ILE A 663 19.83 -6.72 4.74
N GLY A 664 21.09 -6.32 4.87
CA GLY A 664 22.13 -7.04 5.62
C GLY A 664 23.52 -6.95 4.98
N PRO A 665 24.51 -7.71 5.48
CA PRO A 665 24.38 -8.75 6.51
C PRO A 665 24.17 -8.15 7.90
N MET A 666 23.16 -8.65 8.62
CA MET A 666 22.97 -8.36 10.04
C MET A 666 23.71 -9.42 10.88
N LEU A 667 24.71 -9.01 11.65
CA LEU A 667 25.45 -9.90 12.55
C LEU A 667 24.62 -10.26 13.77
N GLN A 668 24.78 -11.50 14.22
CA GLN A 668 24.05 -12.10 15.33
C GLN A 668 25.03 -12.70 16.33
N GLY A 669 24.65 -12.77 17.60
CA GLY A 669 25.47 -13.41 18.63
C GLY A 669 26.61 -12.53 19.18
N MET A 670 26.72 -11.28 18.74
CA MET A 670 27.64 -10.28 19.30
C MET A 670 27.11 -9.71 20.62
N ASN A 671 28.03 -9.33 21.53
CA ASN A 671 27.67 -8.74 22.83
C ASN A 671 27.20 -7.28 22.73
N LYS A 672 27.64 -6.56 21.68
CA LYS A 672 27.17 -5.23 21.30
C LYS A 672 26.99 -5.19 19.78
N PRO A 673 26.04 -4.40 19.24
CA PRO A 673 25.66 -4.47 17.85
C PRO A 673 26.71 -3.83 16.95
N VAL A 674 27.25 -4.66 16.06
CA VAL A 674 28.19 -4.27 15.00
C VAL A 674 27.69 -4.90 13.72
N ASN A 675 27.56 -4.12 12.65
CA ASN A 675 27.16 -4.64 11.34
C ASN A 675 28.14 -4.23 10.25
N ASP A 676 28.29 -5.14 9.29
CA ASP A 676 29.12 -4.95 8.11
C ASP A 676 28.24 -4.61 6.90
N LEU A 677 28.78 -3.81 6.00
CA LEU A 677 28.18 -3.47 4.72
C LEU A 677 28.96 -4.14 3.60
N SER A 678 28.27 -4.44 2.50
CA SER A 678 28.95 -4.77 1.27
C SER A 678 29.62 -3.52 0.70
N ARG A 679 30.82 -3.64 0.12
CA ARG A 679 31.45 -2.53 -0.62
C ARG A 679 30.59 -2.00 -1.78
N GLY A 680 29.69 -2.84 -2.29
CA GLY A 680 28.71 -2.48 -3.31
C GLY A 680 27.36 -1.97 -2.75
N ALA A 681 27.28 -1.67 -1.45
CA ALA A 681 26.05 -1.20 -0.81
C ALA A 681 25.58 0.13 -1.41
N LEU A 682 24.27 0.23 -1.61
CA LEU A 682 23.56 1.44 -1.98
C LEU A 682 23.27 2.29 -0.73
N VAL A 683 22.86 3.54 -0.92
CA VAL A 683 22.52 4.44 0.20
C VAL A 683 21.43 3.83 1.08
N ASP A 684 20.41 3.24 0.48
CA ASP A 684 19.30 2.61 1.21
C ASP A 684 19.77 1.40 2.03
N ASP A 685 20.72 0.61 1.51
CA ASP A 685 21.30 -0.51 2.26
C ASP A 685 21.95 -0.01 3.57
N ILE A 686 22.64 1.13 3.50
CA ILE A 686 23.27 1.76 4.67
C ILE A 686 22.20 2.27 5.64
N VAL A 687 21.15 2.96 5.15
CA VAL A 687 20.04 3.46 5.98
C VAL A 687 19.37 2.31 6.74
N TYR A 688 19.02 1.23 6.06
CA TYR A 688 18.37 0.09 6.72
C TYR A 688 19.32 -0.70 7.62
N THR A 689 20.62 -0.76 7.32
CA THR A 689 21.60 -1.38 8.22
C THR A 689 21.78 -0.55 9.50
N ILE A 690 21.76 0.78 9.41
CA ILE A 690 21.72 1.67 10.59
C ILE A 690 20.46 1.40 11.41
N ALA A 691 19.29 1.30 10.76
CA ALA A 691 18.03 0.97 11.43
C ALA A 691 18.09 -0.38 12.16
N LEU A 692 18.60 -1.43 11.50
CA LEU A 692 18.79 -2.75 12.12
C LEU A 692 19.72 -2.67 13.35
N THR A 693 20.85 -1.97 13.22
CA THR A 693 21.82 -1.82 14.30
C THR A 693 21.22 -1.09 15.51
N ALA A 694 20.43 -0.04 15.27
CA ALA A 694 19.70 0.68 16.30
C ALA A 694 18.69 -0.23 17.03
N ILE A 695 17.95 -1.06 16.28
CA ILE A 695 17.01 -2.02 16.87
C ILE A 695 17.74 -3.07 17.70
N GLN A 696 18.89 -3.57 17.25
CA GLN A 696 19.70 -4.54 17.98
C GLN A 696 20.23 -3.98 19.32
N ALA A 697 20.49 -2.67 19.40
CA ALA A 697 20.99 -1.99 20.61
C ALA A 697 19.93 -1.75 21.71
N LEU A 698 18.72 -2.30 21.56
CA LEU A 698 17.68 -2.24 22.59
C LEU A 698 17.94 -3.19 23.79
N ASP A 699 18.79 -4.21 23.60
CA ASP A 699 19.23 -5.14 24.64
C ASP A 699 20.60 -4.71 25.21
#